data_AF-A0A386UU36-F1
#
_entry.id   AF-A0A386UU36-F1
#
_cell.length_a   1.000
_cell.length_b   1.000
_cell.length_c   1.000
_cell.angle_alpha   90.00
_cell.angle_beta   90.00
_cell.angle_gamma   90.00
#
_symmetry.space_group_name_H-M   'P 1'
#
loop_
_entity.id
_entity.type
_entity.pdbx_description
1 polymer ?
#
loop_
_entity_poly.entity_id
_entity_poly.type
_entity_poly.pdbx_seq_one_letter_code
_entity_poly.pdbx_strand_id
1 'polypeptide(L)'
;MNIPLDRTLRAPAPRLPARLDEAMAVALGPSLSAIFFDRPGGRRERMQAEQDGEPVPRPFIAAELGLRSGGTRHVLFVPQGIEAVLARHLLLRLNDLPAAEIDPGWLQAPQGDLATLAAQLSAPGLCRLLRMMLTTGASLFSAEAQAGLAEAALHLMDLCNIPALAPIAKTQVAGRALVSYAAPGLAGLRGPGDAVTIQDGRPVPFKDFDCLFEGTLLHVLLPRGLAPAQIVAFADAPLRLGAEGGSLRRQPAAAWLRDRGKDCRDWLSTRVGTDVVATGRRPASGLTEPRIAIRHLSALPSGLLHALVLTDPSRLIRKVILERQGRQAALTPVHGVDGTTILAGLADLPGEMRAGDTCRIRVLYRSGHLRNLAEAPVAAYDGGIPPGFEDAWALGADVLPPLARARAGFRRATPPSFAQHFGPVQKCGLQIVTAIGESADMIRARAAMIMAEGKGAPVEVICTMADGPLAAGARHALAQTAAIYSIPHRLVLLPGVASAAERLRIALAEAQEVPTLLLGADVLPDGRGWLPFWLRRLRQPEVLAPALLASDGSIAATQEGEDPRRGLPATDLPASGRPVRRPLVDCLALGPAGIARLLQAAPHPDPALWIASALGGSARTETRRPFRRFGPVPAPGAFTTALAEAGFALMERDRA
;
A
#
# COMPACT_ATOMS: atom_id res chain seq x y z
N MET A 1 34.51 -52.49 56.58
CA MET A 1 35.61 -51.82 55.86
C MET A 1 35.10 -51.55 54.45
N ASN A 2 34.97 -50.25 54.10
CA ASN A 2 34.93 -49.59 52.78
C ASN A 2 35.26 -50.45 51.53
N ILE A 3 34.72 -50.30 50.30
CA ILE A 3 33.75 -49.45 49.53
C ILE A 3 33.43 -50.25 48.22
N PRO A 4 32.25 -50.15 47.58
CA PRO A 4 32.17 -49.66 46.17
C PRO A 4 30.93 -48.77 45.91
N LEU A 5 31.06 -47.55 45.37
CA LEU A 5 31.05 -47.19 43.93
C LEU A 5 29.93 -47.86 43.10
N ASP A 6 28.79 -47.19 42.94
CA ASP A 6 28.32 -46.67 41.64
C ASP A 6 26.88 -46.10 41.75
N ARG A 7 26.76 -44.77 41.75
CA ARG A 7 25.56 -44.08 41.25
C ARG A 7 26.06 -42.93 40.41
N THR A 8 26.20 -43.23 39.11
CA THR A 8 26.36 -42.27 38.03
C THR A 8 25.56 -41.00 38.31
N LEU A 9 26.30 -39.91 38.56
CA LEU A 9 25.86 -38.55 38.32
C LEU A 9 25.40 -38.50 36.85
N ARG A 10 24.09 -38.62 36.61
CA ARG A 10 23.53 -38.14 35.34
C ARG A 10 23.76 -36.64 35.35
N ALA A 11 24.71 -36.18 34.55
CA ALA A 11 24.81 -34.78 34.17
C ALA A 11 23.40 -34.31 33.77
N PRO A 12 22.95 -33.12 34.21
CA PRO A 12 21.70 -32.59 33.72
C PRO A 12 21.77 -32.61 32.19
N ALA A 13 20.82 -33.29 31.56
CA ALA A 13 20.69 -33.23 30.12
C ALA A 13 20.73 -31.75 29.72
N PRO A 14 21.57 -31.35 28.75
CA PRO A 14 21.56 -29.97 28.28
C PRO A 14 20.12 -29.68 27.86
N ARG A 15 19.44 -28.83 28.64
CA ARG A 15 18.18 -28.24 28.20
C ARG A 15 18.57 -27.51 26.92
N LEU A 16 18.09 -27.99 25.78
CA LEU A 16 18.10 -27.24 24.54
C LEU A 16 17.68 -25.81 24.91
N PRO A 17 18.45 -24.76 24.55
CA PRO A 17 18.09 -23.40 24.91
C PRO A 17 16.64 -23.18 24.46
N ALA A 18 15.80 -22.68 25.37
CA ALA A 18 14.44 -22.31 25.03
C ALA A 18 14.54 -21.38 23.82
N ARG A 19 13.91 -21.77 22.71
CA ARG A 19 13.92 -20.97 21.48
C ARG A 19 13.40 -19.58 21.85
N LEU A 20 14.22 -18.56 21.63
CA LEU A 20 13.84 -17.17 21.86
C LEU A 20 12.79 -16.77 20.83
N ASP A 21 11.85 -15.94 21.25
CA ASP A 21 10.84 -15.37 20.36
C ASP A 21 11.52 -14.30 19.48
N GLU A 22 11.05 -14.14 18.24
CA GLU A 22 11.56 -13.11 17.33
C GLU A 22 10.94 -11.75 17.69
N ALA A 23 11.75 -10.73 17.97
CA ALA A 23 11.25 -9.39 18.18
C ALA A 23 11.27 -8.56 16.89
N MET A 24 10.30 -7.67 16.74
CA MET A 24 10.19 -6.76 15.61
C MET A 24 10.47 -5.32 16.03
N ALA A 25 11.21 -4.57 15.21
CA ALA A 25 11.44 -3.14 15.34
C ALA A 25 10.55 -2.35 14.37
N VAL A 26 10.07 -1.19 14.79
CA VAL A 26 9.21 -0.30 14.00
C VAL A 26 9.69 1.13 14.21
N ALA A 27 9.86 1.88 13.13
CA ALA A 27 10.22 3.29 13.22
C ALA A 27 9.02 4.11 13.71
N LEU A 28 9.22 4.85 14.80
CA LEU A 28 8.24 5.85 15.27
C LEU A 28 8.63 7.28 14.85
N GLY A 29 9.87 7.46 14.39
CA GLY A 29 10.41 8.72 13.89
C GLY A 29 11.91 8.58 13.60
N PRO A 30 12.60 9.67 13.22
CA PRO A 30 14.03 9.63 12.88
C PRO A 30 14.93 9.17 14.04
N SER A 31 14.54 9.51 15.27
CA SER A 31 15.32 9.27 16.50
C SER A 31 14.59 8.41 17.53
N LEU A 32 13.54 7.68 17.13
CA LEU A 32 12.77 6.83 18.02
C LEU A 32 12.24 5.56 17.34
N SER A 33 12.36 4.43 18.03
CA SER A 33 11.89 3.13 17.56
C SER A 33 11.06 2.41 18.62
N ALA A 34 10.10 1.61 18.16
CA ALA A 34 9.39 0.63 18.98
C ALA A 34 9.93 -0.77 18.68
N ILE A 35 10.22 -1.55 19.71
CA ILE A 35 10.55 -2.97 19.60
C ILE A 35 9.44 -3.76 20.29
N PHE A 36 8.95 -4.84 19.68
CA PHE A 36 7.91 -5.65 20.30
C PHE A 36 7.97 -7.14 19.94
N PHE A 37 7.34 -7.96 20.78
CA PHE A 37 7.10 -9.40 20.55
C PHE A 37 5.86 -9.85 21.32
N ASP A 38 5.26 -10.97 20.93
CA ASP A 38 3.99 -11.46 21.47
C ASP A 38 4.19 -12.75 22.29
N ARG A 39 3.51 -12.87 23.43
CA ARG A 39 3.50 -14.08 24.28
C ARG A 39 2.08 -14.44 24.76
N PRO A 40 1.86 -15.68 25.22
CA PRO A 40 0.64 -16.03 25.95
C PRO A 40 0.44 -15.13 27.18
N GLY A 41 -0.82 -14.83 27.51
CA GLY A 41 -1.16 -13.95 28.64
C GLY A 41 -0.70 -14.53 29.98
N GLY A 42 -0.19 -13.67 30.87
CA GLY A 42 0.41 -14.08 32.13
C GLY A 42 0.46 -12.97 33.18
N ARG A 43 1.24 -13.19 34.25
CA ARG A 43 1.54 -12.14 35.23
C ARG A 43 2.41 -11.07 34.58
N ARG A 44 2.28 -9.83 35.05
CA ARG A 44 3.12 -8.72 34.59
C ARG A 44 4.60 -9.03 34.83
N GLU A 45 5.41 -8.90 33.79
CA GLU A 45 6.84 -9.16 33.80
C GLU A 45 7.63 -7.86 33.64
N ARG A 46 8.78 -7.79 34.32
CA ARG A 46 9.68 -6.64 34.16
C ARG A 46 10.51 -6.84 32.90
N MET A 47 10.37 -5.93 31.95
CA MET A 47 11.15 -5.94 30.72
C MET A 47 12.48 -5.19 30.88
N GLN A 48 13.54 -5.77 30.34
CA GLN A 48 14.86 -5.17 30.19
C GLN A 48 15.38 -5.46 28.78
N ALA A 49 16.32 -4.66 28.31
CA ALA A 49 16.92 -4.81 27.00
C ALA A 49 18.43 -4.56 27.07
N GLU A 50 19.18 -5.41 26.36
CA GLU A 50 20.63 -5.33 26.18
C GLU A 50 20.91 -5.16 24.68
N GLN A 51 21.87 -4.32 24.31
CA GLN A 51 22.43 -4.16 22.97
C GLN A 51 23.91 -4.57 23.00
N ASP A 52 24.28 -5.59 22.23
CA ASP A 52 25.63 -6.19 22.21
C ASP A 52 26.16 -6.53 23.62
N GLY A 53 25.25 -6.94 24.53
CA GLY A 53 25.55 -7.27 25.93
C GLY A 53 25.51 -6.09 26.91
N GLU A 54 25.32 -4.85 26.45
CA GLU A 54 25.25 -3.66 27.29
C GLU A 54 23.80 -3.17 27.48
N PRO A 55 23.40 -2.64 28.65
CA PRO A 55 22.04 -2.14 28.84
C PRO A 55 21.64 -1.04 27.84
N VAL A 56 20.43 -1.12 27.28
CA VAL A 56 19.90 -0.08 26.38
C VAL A 56 19.89 1.29 27.08
N PRO A 57 20.34 2.36 26.40
CA PRO A 57 20.37 3.71 26.97
C PRO A 57 19.01 4.20 27.47
N ARG A 58 19.01 4.86 28.63
CA ARG A 58 17.84 5.55 29.18
C ARG A 58 17.72 6.97 28.58
N PRO A 59 16.51 7.55 28.49
CA PRO A 59 15.22 6.98 28.91
C PRO A 59 14.63 6.01 27.88
N PHE A 60 13.93 4.97 28.34
CA PHE A 60 13.10 4.09 27.49
C PHE A 60 11.75 3.84 28.16
N ILE A 61 10.76 3.39 27.40
CA ILE A 61 9.43 3.05 27.95
C ILE A 61 9.12 1.59 27.63
N ALA A 62 8.74 0.82 28.64
CA ALA A 62 8.29 -0.56 28.46
C ALA A 62 6.83 -0.72 28.86
N ALA A 63 6.06 -1.47 28.08
CA ALA A 63 4.66 -1.75 28.35
C ALA A 63 4.24 -3.13 27.88
N GLU A 64 3.16 -3.61 28.51
CA GLU A 64 2.43 -4.81 28.13
C GLU A 64 1.07 -4.40 27.59
N LEU A 65 0.75 -4.84 26.38
CA LEU A 65 -0.49 -4.50 25.68
C LEU A 65 -1.29 -5.78 25.45
N GLY A 66 -2.56 -5.81 25.88
CA GLY A 66 -3.40 -6.99 25.70
C GLY A 66 -3.76 -7.22 24.22
N LEU A 67 -3.70 -8.47 23.76
CA LEU A 67 -4.08 -8.90 22.41
C LEU A 67 -5.52 -9.43 22.39
N ARG A 68 -6.19 -9.32 21.24
CA ARG A 68 -7.55 -9.89 21.01
C ARG A 68 -7.58 -11.41 21.14
N SER A 69 -6.45 -12.07 20.91
CA SER A 69 -6.26 -13.52 21.03
C SER A 69 -6.08 -14.01 22.48
N GLY A 70 -6.07 -13.12 23.48
CA GLY A 70 -5.81 -13.48 24.88
C GLY A 70 -4.33 -13.54 25.29
N GLY A 71 -3.43 -13.09 24.40
CA GLY A 71 -2.00 -12.91 24.68
C GLY A 71 -1.61 -11.49 25.12
N THR A 72 -0.31 -11.28 25.30
CA THR A 72 0.30 -9.99 25.62
C THR A 72 1.36 -9.64 24.59
N ARG A 73 1.29 -8.41 24.07
CA ARG A 73 2.38 -7.79 23.32
C ARG A 73 3.27 -7.01 24.26
N HIS A 74 4.53 -7.38 24.31
CA HIS A 74 5.59 -6.73 25.05
C HIS A 74 6.21 -5.67 24.15
N VAL A 75 6.12 -4.39 24.52
CA VAL A 75 6.63 -3.25 23.73
C VAL A 75 7.68 -2.47 24.51
N LEU A 76 8.74 -2.06 23.83
CA LEU A 76 9.80 -1.18 24.30
C LEU A 76 9.99 -0.01 23.33
N PHE A 77 9.94 1.23 23.81
CA PHE A 77 10.31 2.43 23.05
C PHE A 77 11.71 2.88 23.42
N VAL A 78 12.58 3.01 22.42
CA VAL A 78 14.00 3.36 22.59
C VAL A 78 14.34 4.64 21.83
N PRO A 79 15.12 5.57 22.43
CA PRO A 79 15.48 6.88 21.87
C PRO A 79 16.60 6.75 20.84
N GLN A 80 16.41 5.84 19.90
CA GLN A 80 17.34 5.52 18.82
C GLN A 80 16.53 5.34 17.54
N GLY A 81 17.06 5.85 16.43
CA GLY A 81 16.51 5.58 15.11
C GLY A 81 16.60 4.08 14.77
N ILE A 82 15.73 3.63 13.86
CA ILE A 82 15.59 2.20 13.57
C ILE A 82 16.88 1.56 13.06
N GLU A 83 17.67 2.30 12.28
CA GLU A 83 18.97 1.83 11.79
C GLU A 83 19.95 1.53 12.93
N ALA A 84 19.98 2.37 13.98
CA ALA A 84 20.86 2.18 15.13
C ALA A 84 20.43 0.97 15.99
N VAL A 85 19.12 0.72 16.09
CA VAL A 85 18.57 -0.45 16.78
C VAL A 85 18.93 -1.74 16.03
N LEU A 86 18.77 -1.73 14.70
CA LEU A 86 18.95 -2.91 13.86
C LEU A 86 20.41 -3.24 13.55
N ALA A 87 21.33 -2.31 13.80
CA ALA A 87 22.77 -2.52 13.63
C ALA A 87 23.44 -3.33 14.75
N ARG A 88 22.71 -3.65 15.83
CA ARG A 88 23.25 -4.31 17.04
C ARG A 88 22.40 -5.51 17.43
N HIS A 89 23.02 -6.50 18.08
CA HIS A 89 22.27 -7.62 18.66
C HIS A 89 21.49 -7.12 19.88
N LEU A 90 20.17 -7.16 19.80
CA LEU A 90 19.28 -6.76 20.88
C LEU A 90 18.74 -8.01 21.58
N LEU A 91 18.92 -8.10 22.88
CA LEU A 91 18.33 -9.15 23.72
C LEU A 91 17.28 -8.55 24.65
N LEU A 92 16.04 -9.02 24.56
CA LEU A 92 14.93 -8.64 25.44
C LEU A 92 14.76 -9.69 26.53
N ARG A 93 14.80 -9.23 27.79
CA ARG A 93 14.62 -10.07 28.97
C ARG A 93 13.32 -9.75 29.69
N LEU A 94 12.61 -10.79 30.11
CA LEU A 94 11.45 -10.72 31.00
C LEU A 94 11.83 -11.34 32.34
N ASN A 95 11.76 -10.56 33.43
CA ASN A 95 12.18 -11.00 34.76
C ASN A 95 13.61 -11.63 34.76
N ASP A 96 14.54 -10.96 34.07
CA ASP A 96 15.94 -11.37 33.87
C ASP A 96 16.15 -12.63 33.01
N LEU A 97 15.09 -13.25 32.49
CA LEU A 97 15.18 -14.39 31.56
C LEU A 97 15.14 -13.90 30.10
N PRO A 98 16.05 -14.36 29.23
CA PRO A 98 15.97 -14.16 27.79
C PRO A 98 14.60 -14.59 27.24
N ALA A 99 13.92 -13.67 26.57
CA ALA A 99 12.57 -13.91 26.05
C ALA A 99 12.51 -13.74 24.53
N ALA A 100 13.13 -12.69 24.00
CA ALA A 100 13.16 -12.41 22.58
C ALA A 100 14.45 -11.72 22.18
N GLU A 101 14.77 -11.73 20.88
CA GLU A 101 15.97 -11.06 20.37
C GLU A 101 15.73 -10.38 19.00
N ILE A 102 16.67 -9.51 18.62
CA ILE A 102 16.90 -9.03 17.26
C ILE A 102 18.38 -9.26 16.99
N ASP A 103 18.72 -9.97 15.91
CA ASP A 103 20.11 -10.19 15.52
C ASP A 103 20.43 -9.40 14.23
N PRO A 104 21.48 -8.54 14.22
CA PRO A 104 21.90 -7.81 13.04
C PRO A 104 22.43 -8.75 11.94
N GLY A 105 22.78 -10.00 12.30
CA GLY A 105 23.09 -11.09 11.38
C GLY A 105 21.87 -11.69 10.69
N TRP A 106 20.64 -11.29 11.05
CA TRP A 106 19.44 -11.71 10.31
C TRP A 106 19.43 -11.08 8.92
N LEU A 107 19.17 -11.91 7.92
CA LEU A 107 19.20 -11.52 6.50
C LEU A 107 18.15 -10.46 6.13
N GLN A 108 17.11 -10.34 6.96
CA GLN A 108 16.28 -9.15 7.03
C GLN A 108 16.26 -8.67 8.45
N ALA A 109 16.55 -7.39 8.61
CA ALA A 109 16.28 -6.74 9.87
C ALA A 109 14.78 -6.91 10.16
N PRO A 110 14.40 -7.35 11.37
CA PRO A 110 13.02 -7.69 11.72
C PRO A 110 12.22 -6.39 11.87
N GLN A 111 12.05 -5.67 10.77
CA GLN A 111 11.48 -4.35 10.70
C GLN A 111 10.04 -4.45 10.20
N GLY A 112 9.09 -4.09 11.06
CA GLY A 112 7.69 -3.93 10.71
C GLY A 112 7.38 -2.51 10.23
N ASP A 113 6.25 -2.39 9.55
CA ASP A 113 5.60 -1.08 9.43
C ASP A 113 4.87 -0.71 10.73
N LEU A 114 4.40 0.53 10.78
CA LEU A 114 3.68 1.04 11.95
C LEU A 114 2.37 0.27 12.22
N ALA A 115 1.71 -0.24 11.17
CA ALA A 115 0.49 -1.03 11.31
C ALA A 115 0.73 -2.32 12.09
N THR A 116 1.90 -2.92 11.91
CA THR A 116 2.28 -4.16 12.60
C THR A 116 2.31 -3.98 14.11
N LEU A 117 2.69 -2.80 14.63
CA LEU A 117 2.71 -2.51 16.07
C LEU A 117 1.32 -2.53 16.71
N ALA A 118 0.27 -2.16 15.96
CA ALA A 118 -1.12 -2.18 16.44
C ALA A 118 -1.90 -3.45 16.05
N ALA A 119 -1.34 -4.28 15.17
CA ALA A 119 -1.97 -5.53 14.75
C ALA A 119 -2.34 -6.40 15.96
N GLN A 120 -3.57 -6.93 15.96
CA GLN A 120 -4.11 -7.80 17.01
C GLN A 120 -4.25 -7.18 18.41
N LEU A 121 -3.94 -5.90 18.63
CA LEU A 121 -4.20 -5.26 19.92
C LEU A 121 -5.70 -5.25 20.25
N SER A 122 -6.03 -5.54 21.51
CA SER A 122 -7.35 -5.29 22.07
C SER A 122 -7.61 -3.78 22.18
N ALA A 123 -8.88 -3.36 22.27
CA ALA A 123 -9.20 -1.93 22.44
C ALA A 123 -8.49 -1.31 23.67
N PRO A 124 -8.43 -1.97 24.86
CA PRO A 124 -7.62 -1.49 25.98
C PRO A 124 -6.11 -1.46 25.68
N GLY A 125 -5.59 -2.44 24.92
CA GLY A 125 -4.19 -2.49 24.50
C GLY A 125 -3.82 -1.31 23.58
N LEU A 126 -4.66 -1.01 22.60
CA LEU A 126 -4.50 0.13 21.70
C LEU A 126 -4.59 1.47 22.46
N CYS A 127 -5.58 1.61 23.35
CA CYS A 127 -5.70 2.75 24.27
C CYS A 127 -4.40 2.98 25.05
N ARG A 128 -3.85 1.91 25.63
CA ARG A 128 -2.63 1.96 26.44
C ARG A 128 -1.42 2.36 25.61
N LEU A 129 -1.29 1.84 24.38
CA LEU A 129 -0.23 2.20 23.44
C LEU A 129 -0.27 3.69 23.10
N LEU A 130 -1.43 4.19 22.66
CA LEU A 130 -1.61 5.59 22.27
C LEU A 130 -1.40 6.54 23.46
N ARG A 131 -1.96 6.21 24.63
CA ARG A 131 -1.75 6.99 25.86
C ARG A 131 -0.27 7.05 26.21
N MET A 132 0.44 5.93 26.17
CA MET A 132 1.87 5.86 26.44
C MET A 132 2.68 6.74 25.48
N MET A 133 2.39 6.71 24.18
CA MET A 133 3.04 7.54 23.16
C MET A 133 2.83 9.03 23.41
N LEU A 134 1.58 9.44 23.65
CA LEU A 134 1.17 10.85 23.69
C LEU A 134 1.31 11.51 25.07
N THR A 135 1.52 10.75 26.15
CA THR A 135 1.68 11.29 27.51
C THR A 135 3.07 11.03 28.08
N THR A 136 3.40 9.76 28.32
CA THR A 136 4.69 9.36 28.92
C THR A 136 5.83 9.61 27.96
N GLY A 137 5.66 9.26 26.68
CA GLY A 137 6.62 9.57 25.62
C GLY A 137 6.84 11.07 25.45
N ALA A 138 5.75 11.85 25.48
CA ALA A 138 5.80 13.31 25.43
C ALA A 138 6.63 13.95 26.57
N SER A 139 6.68 13.30 27.74
CA SER A 139 7.39 13.84 28.92
C SER A 139 8.84 13.35 29.02
N LEU A 140 9.13 12.16 28.51
CA LEU A 140 10.43 11.50 28.71
C LEU A 140 11.44 11.77 27.60
N PHE A 141 10.98 11.89 26.35
CA PHE A 141 11.88 12.00 25.21
C PHE A 141 12.18 13.45 24.82
N SER A 142 13.24 13.66 24.04
CA SER A 142 13.62 14.97 23.50
C SER A 142 12.57 15.53 22.54
N ALA A 143 12.59 16.83 22.27
CA ALA A 143 11.62 17.48 21.39
C ALA A 143 11.54 16.88 19.98
N GLU A 144 12.65 16.35 19.45
CA GLU A 144 12.70 15.68 18.15
C GLU A 144 11.96 14.32 18.17
N ALA A 145 12.25 13.50 19.18
CA ALA A 145 11.57 12.22 19.38
C ALA A 145 10.08 12.39 19.74
N GLN A 146 9.72 13.48 20.43
CA GLN A 146 8.32 13.84 20.70
C GLN A 146 7.53 14.12 19.42
N ALA A 147 8.14 14.77 18.43
CA ALA A 147 7.50 15.05 17.16
C ALA A 147 7.17 13.76 16.39
N GLY A 148 8.15 12.84 16.32
CA GLY A 148 7.94 11.51 15.75
C GLY A 148 6.82 10.74 16.45
N LEU A 149 6.77 10.77 17.79
CA LEU A 149 5.70 10.12 18.56
C LEU A 149 4.30 10.62 18.23
N ALA A 150 4.12 11.93 18.10
CA ALA A 150 2.83 12.49 17.74
C ALA A 150 2.42 12.05 16.33
N GLU A 151 3.32 12.14 15.36
CA GLU A 151 3.06 11.72 13.98
C GLU A 151 2.71 10.22 13.91
N ALA A 152 3.50 9.36 14.57
CA ALA A 152 3.24 7.93 14.63
C ALA A 152 1.93 7.60 15.35
N ALA A 153 1.59 8.29 16.44
CA ALA A 153 0.31 8.07 17.12
C ALA A 153 -0.88 8.47 16.25
N LEU A 154 -0.76 9.56 15.48
CA LEU A 154 -1.79 9.97 14.51
C LEU A 154 -1.98 8.92 13.42
N HIS A 155 -0.88 8.48 12.81
CA HIS A 155 -0.88 7.47 11.76
C HIS A 155 -1.42 6.12 12.28
N LEU A 156 -1.10 5.73 13.51
CA LEU A 156 -1.69 4.53 14.15
C LEU A 156 -3.20 4.63 14.31
N MET A 157 -3.72 5.81 14.68
CA MET A 157 -5.17 6.01 14.77
C MET A 157 -5.84 5.92 13.40
N ASP A 158 -5.19 6.42 12.34
CA ASP A 158 -5.66 6.27 10.96
C ASP A 158 -5.70 4.79 10.56
N LEU A 159 -4.61 4.04 10.78
CA LEU A 159 -4.50 2.61 10.49
C LEU A 159 -5.52 1.75 11.26
N CYS A 160 -5.83 2.14 12.49
CA CYS A 160 -6.83 1.46 13.32
C CYS A 160 -8.27 1.88 13.01
N ASN A 161 -8.49 2.70 11.99
CA ASN A 161 -9.79 3.27 11.63
C ASN A 161 -10.48 3.97 12.81
N ILE A 162 -9.74 4.68 13.66
CA ILE A 162 -10.32 5.51 14.73
C ILE A 162 -10.78 6.82 14.10
N PRO A 163 -12.10 7.01 13.87
CA PRO A 163 -12.57 8.16 13.14
C PRO A 163 -12.34 9.43 13.96
N ALA A 164 -11.92 10.49 13.28
CA ALA A 164 -11.95 11.82 13.86
C ALA A 164 -13.41 12.26 13.99
N LEU A 165 -13.86 12.50 15.23
CA LEU A 165 -15.16 13.08 15.47
C LEU A 165 -15.18 14.47 14.82
N ALA A 166 -16.17 14.68 13.95
CA ALA A 166 -16.28 15.91 13.18
C ALA A 166 -16.75 17.05 14.10
N PRO A 167 -16.04 18.19 14.16
CA PRO A 167 -16.55 19.36 14.86
C PRO A 167 -17.75 19.92 14.07
N ILE A 168 -18.90 20.00 14.72
CA ILE A 168 -20.17 20.43 14.10
C ILE A 168 -20.49 21.89 14.39
N ALA A 169 -20.10 22.38 15.57
CA ALA A 169 -20.39 23.74 15.99
C ALA A 169 -19.28 24.26 16.89
N LYS A 170 -18.96 25.54 16.72
CA LYS A 170 -18.05 26.27 17.60
C LYS A 170 -18.73 27.52 18.11
N THR A 171 -18.51 27.80 19.38
CA THR A 171 -18.84 29.09 19.98
C THR A 171 -17.74 29.56 20.93
N GLN A 172 -17.87 30.79 21.39
CA GLN A 172 -16.99 31.39 22.40
C GLN A 172 -17.81 31.65 23.64
N VAL A 173 -17.38 31.14 24.78
CA VAL A 173 -18.05 31.33 26.07
C VAL A 173 -17.00 31.71 27.12
N ALA A 174 -17.18 32.87 27.75
CA ALA A 174 -16.26 33.44 28.74
C ALA A 174 -14.78 33.50 28.28
N GLY A 175 -14.56 33.80 26.99
CA GLY A 175 -13.23 33.85 26.37
C GLY A 175 -12.59 32.47 26.14
N ARG A 176 -13.33 31.38 26.33
CA ARG A 176 -12.92 30.00 26.00
C ARG A 176 -13.67 29.50 24.77
N ALA A 177 -12.99 28.73 23.94
CA ALA A 177 -13.61 28.06 22.81
C ALA A 177 -14.39 26.83 23.31
N LEU A 178 -15.67 26.75 22.94
CA LEU A 178 -16.52 25.59 23.15
C LEU A 178 -16.79 24.95 21.80
N VAL A 179 -16.34 23.70 21.63
CA VAL A 179 -16.48 22.95 20.38
C VAL A 179 -17.40 21.76 20.63
N SER A 180 -18.37 21.57 19.74
CA SER A 180 -19.26 20.40 19.75
C SER A 180 -18.87 19.48 18.62
N TYR A 181 -18.77 18.20 18.93
CA TYR A 181 -18.40 17.12 18.02
C TYR A 181 -19.58 16.16 17.82
N ALA A 182 -19.74 15.64 16.61
CA ALA A 182 -20.66 14.54 16.36
C ALA A 182 -20.07 13.24 16.93
N ALA A 183 -20.78 12.61 17.86
CA ALA A 183 -20.36 11.42 18.60
C ALA A 183 -21.48 10.34 18.61
N PRO A 184 -21.94 9.86 17.43
CA PRO A 184 -22.98 8.84 17.37
C PRO A 184 -22.49 7.53 18.01
N GLY A 185 -23.30 6.91 18.87
CA GLY A 185 -22.98 5.62 19.49
C GLY A 185 -22.00 5.68 20.68
N LEU A 186 -21.61 6.88 21.12
CA LEU A 186 -20.73 7.08 22.28
C LEU A 186 -21.47 7.56 23.54
N ALA A 187 -22.81 7.56 23.50
CA ALA A 187 -23.66 7.95 24.62
C ALA A 187 -23.47 6.99 25.81
N GLY A 188 -23.18 7.53 27.00
CA GLY A 188 -23.02 6.76 28.24
C GLY A 188 -21.59 6.31 28.55
N LEU A 189 -20.60 6.64 27.72
CA LEU A 189 -19.19 6.47 28.11
C LEU A 189 -18.85 7.39 29.28
N ARG A 190 -18.02 6.89 30.22
CA ARG A 190 -17.41 7.77 31.22
C ARG A 190 -16.57 8.83 30.49
N GLY A 191 -16.72 10.09 30.90
CA GLY A 191 -15.96 11.18 30.30
C GLY A 191 -14.45 10.90 30.36
N PRO A 192 -13.70 11.13 29.27
CA PRO A 192 -12.24 10.96 29.25
C PRO A 192 -11.58 11.79 30.36
N GLY A 193 -10.69 11.17 31.12
CA GLY A 193 -10.01 11.80 32.27
C GLY A 193 -8.78 12.62 31.89
N ASP A 194 -8.23 12.38 30.71
CA ASP A 194 -7.01 12.99 30.18
C ASP A 194 -7.12 13.16 28.66
N ALA A 195 -6.51 14.24 28.16
CA ALA A 195 -6.43 14.54 26.75
C ALA A 195 -5.10 15.20 26.40
N VAL A 196 -4.68 14.99 25.17
CA VAL A 196 -3.45 15.55 24.60
C VAL A 196 -3.83 16.28 23.33
N THR A 197 -3.33 17.50 23.20
CA THR A 197 -3.40 18.23 21.93
C THR A 197 -2.07 18.07 21.20
N ILE A 198 -2.10 18.12 19.87
CA ILE A 198 -0.87 18.11 19.07
C ILE A 198 -0.70 19.51 18.48
N GLN A 199 0.33 20.23 18.92
CA GLN A 199 0.64 21.61 18.53
C GLN A 199 2.05 21.67 17.94
N ASP A 200 2.16 22.17 16.70
CA ASP A 200 3.44 22.25 15.97
C ASP A 200 4.21 20.92 16.00
N GLY A 201 3.49 19.82 15.81
CA GLY A 201 4.02 18.45 15.87
C GLY A 201 4.29 17.92 17.28
N ARG A 202 4.12 18.70 18.35
CA ARG A 202 4.40 18.27 19.71
C ARG A 202 3.15 17.87 20.48
N PRO A 203 3.15 16.71 21.17
CA PRO A 203 2.08 16.33 22.08
C PRO A 203 2.16 17.20 23.34
N VAL A 204 1.15 18.02 23.57
CA VAL A 204 1.00 18.86 24.76
C VAL A 204 -0.14 18.30 25.60
N PRO A 205 0.15 17.62 26.72
CA PRO A 205 -0.90 17.25 27.67
C PRO A 205 -1.42 18.52 28.33
N PHE A 206 -2.73 18.60 28.54
CA PHE A 206 -3.31 19.71 29.27
C PHE A 206 -4.20 19.20 30.40
N LYS A 207 -4.15 19.92 31.52
CA LYS A 207 -4.97 19.65 32.70
C LYS A 207 -6.38 20.19 32.45
N ASP A 208 -7.36 19.62 33.16
CA ASP A 208 -8.75 20.09 33.17
C ASP A 208 -9.47 19.96 31.80
N PHE A 209 -9.37 18.77 31.18
CA PHE A 209 -10.18 18.42 30.01
C PHE A 209 -11.67 18.36 30.37
N ASP A 210 -12.38 19.46 30.16
CA ASP A 210 -13.80 19.57 30.43
C ASP A 210 -14.63 19.14 29.22
N CYS A 211 -15.35 18.02 29.37
CA CYS A 211 -16.26 17.55 28.34
C CYS A 211 -17.60 17.05 28.91
N LEU A 212 -18.60 17.00 28.03
CA LEU A 212 -19.93 16.48 28.34
C LEU A 212 -20.50 15.76 27.11
N PHE A 213 -21.04 14.56 27.31
CA PHE A 213 -21.87 13.88 26.33
C PHE A 213 -23.33 14.31 26.46
N GLU A 214 -23.94 14.75 25.35
CA GLU A 214 -25.35 15.07 25.24
C GLU A 214 -25.94 14.35 24.03
N GLY A 215 -26.66 13.24 24.26
CA GLY A 215 -27.19 12.41 23.17
C GLY A 215 -26.07 11.93 22.23
N THR A 216 -26.12 12.37 20.97
CA THR A 216 -25.09 12.04 19.94
C THR A 216 -24.01 13.11 19.82
N LEU A 217 -23.88 14.01 20.79
CA LEU A 217 -22.92 15.11 20.78
C LEU A 217 -21.90 14.98 21.91
N LEU A 218 -20.67 15.38 21.63
CA LEU A 218 -19.62 15.59 22.63
C LEU A 218 -19.27 17.07 22.65
N HIS A 219 -19.50 17.73 23.78
CA HIS A 219 -19.12 19.12 23.99
C HIS A 219 -17.79 19.19 24.72
N VAL A 220 -16.86 19.98 24.21
CA VAL A 220 -15.51 20.14 24.78
C VAL A 220 -15.22 21.62 24.98
N LEU A 221 -14.97 21.99 26.23
CA LEU A 221 -14.62 23.36 26.63
C LEU A 221 -13.10 23.49 26.72
N LEU A 222 -12.49 24.09 25.69
CA LEU A 222 -11.04 24.17 25.60
C LEU A 222 -10.45 25.10 26.69
N PRO A 223 -9.23 24.81 27.18
CA PRO A 223 -8.49 25.73 28.03
C PRO A 223 -8.27 27.10 27.37
N ARG A 224 -8.12 28.15 28.18
CA ARG A 224 -7.84 29.51 27.66
C ARG A 224 -6.54 29.52 26.86
N GLY A 225 -6.54 30.19 25.71
CA GLY A 225 -5.37 30.30 24.84
C GLY A 225 -5.09 29.06 23.98
N LEU A 226 -5.79 27.94 24.20
CA LEU A 226 -5.65 26.76 23.37
C LEU A 226 -6.38 26.97 22.04
N ALA A 227 -5.61 27.04 20.95
CA ALA A 227 -6.19 26.99 19.62
C ALA A 227 -6.85 25.61 19.40
N PRO A 228 -7.99 25.56 18.69
CA PRO A 228 -8.63 24.32 18.26
C PRO A 228 -7.70 23.52 17.33
N ALA A 229 -7.01 22.56 17.92
CA ALA A 229 -6.10 21.65 17.25
C ALA A 229 -6.68 20.23 17.30
N GLN A 230 -5.98 19.28 16.71
CA GLN A 230 -6.34 17.88 16.85
C GLN A 230 -6.10 17.43 18.30
N ILE A 231 -7.15 16.91 18.93
CA ILE A 231 -7.12 16.45 20.32
C ILE A 231 -7.36 14.96 20.36
N VAL A 232 -6.56 14.24 21.13
CA VAL A 232 -6.76 12.83 21.46
C VAL A 232 -7.17 12.74 22.92
N ALA A 233 -8.37 12.22 23.16
CA ALA A 233 -8.91 12.04 24.51
C ALA A 233 -8.98 10.54 24.84
N PHE A 234 -8.57 10.17 26.06
CA PHE A 234 -8.50 8.77 26.48
C PHE A 234 -9.66 8.41 27.42
N ALA A 235 -10.63 7.65 26.90
CA ALA A 235 -11.70 7.02 27.67
C ALA A 235 -11.48 5.49 27.73
N ASP A 236 -12.55 4.68 27.76
CA ASP A 236 -12.46 3.22 27.60
C ASP A 236 -11.91 2.82 26.21
N ALA A 237 -12.10 3.70 25.21
CA ALA A 237 -11.52 3.66 23.88
C ALA A 237 -10.91 5.04 23.54
N PRO A 238 -9.92 5.12 22.64
CA PRO A 238 -9.30 6.40 22.28
C PRO A 238 -10.27 7.19 21.38
N LEU A 239 -10.47 8.47 21.70
CA LEU A 239 -11.31 9.37 20.91
C LEU A 239 -10.44 10.39 20.21
N ARG A 240 -10.56 10.47 18.89
CA ARG A 240 -9.90 11.49 18.08
C ARG A 240 -10.88 12.62 17.81
N LEU A 241 -10.57 13.82 18.26
CA LEU A 241 -11.36 15.02 18.00
C LEU A 241 -10.70 15.79 16.85
N GLY A 242 -11.46 15.98 15.77
CA GLY A 242 -10.95 16.67 14.58
C GLY A 242 -10.59 18.14 14.86
N ALA A 243 -9.56 18.63 14.17
CA ALA A 243 -9.26 20.05 14.11
C ALA A 243 -10.37 20.82 13.36
N GLU A 244 -10.38 22.15 13.47
CA GLU A 244 -11.38 22.96 12.78
C GLU A 244 -11.25 22.90 11.25
N GLY A 245 -12.29 22.41 10.59
CA GLY A 245 -12.43 22.47 9.13
C GLY A 245 -13.34 23.61 8.67
N GLY A 246 -13.27 23.95 7.38
CA GLY A 246 -14.05 25.05 6.76
C GLY A 246 -15.57 24.91 6.79
N SER A 247 -16.12 23.74 7.18
CA SER A 247 -17.55 23.48 7.36
C SER A 247 -18.08 23.75 8.77
N LEU A 248 -17.22 24.15 9.73
CA LEU A 248 -17.61 24.33 11.12
C LEU A 248 -18.61 25.48 11.30
N ARG A 249 -19.81 25.18 11.81
CA ARG A 249 -20.81 26.21 12.09
C ARG A 249 -20.39 27.05 13.29
N ARG A 250 -19.82 28.22 13.02
CA ARG A 250 -19.56 29.23 14.06
C ARG A 250 -20.87 29.92 14.40
N GLN A 251 -21.30 29.77 15.64
CA GLN A 251 -22.56 30.35 16.10
C GLN A 251 -22.34 31.17 17.38
N PRO A 252 -23.08 32.29 17.54
CA PRO A 252 -23.21 32.99 18.81
C PRO A 252 -23.48 32.05 19.98
N ALA A 253 -22.94 32.33 21.17
CA ALA A 253 -23.17 31.52 22.36
C ALA A 253 -24.67 31.32 22.63
N ALA A 254 -25.44 32.41 22.55
CA ALA A 254 -26.90 32.37 22.67
C ALA A 254 -27.61 31.47 21.65
N ALA A 255 -27.11 31.41 20.41
CA ALA A 255 -27.67 30.52 19.40
C ALA A 255 -27.29 29.06 19.68
N TRP A 256 -26.08 28.81 20.16
CA TRP A 256 -25.64 27.48 20.57
C TRP A 256 -26.48 26.95 21.74
N LEU A 257 -26.75 27.79 22.74
CA LEU A 257 -27.39 27.39 24.01
C LEU A 257 -28.88 27.13 23.89
N ARG A 258 -29.56 27.74 22.91
CA ARG A 258 -30.98 27.51 22.63
C ARG A 258 -31.26 26.06 22.21
N ASP A 259 -30.32 25.44 21.50
CA ASP A 259 -30.48 24.11 20.92
C ASP A 259 -29.97 22.99 21.86
N ARG A 260 -29.75 23.27 23.16
CA ARG A 260 -29.15 22.33 24.12
C ARG A 260 -30.10 22.02 25.28
N GLY A 261 -29.91 20.86 25.90
CA GLY A 261 -30.66 20.37 27.04
C GLY A 261 -30.26 21.05 28.35
N LYS A 262 -31.01 20.74 29.41
CA LYS A 262 -30.78 21.28 30.76
C LYS A 262 -29.39 20.91 31.28
N ASP A 263 -29.01 19.63 31.15
CA ASP A 263 -27.73 19.12 31.67
C ASP A 263 -26.52 19.81 31.04
N CYS A 264 -26.60 20.14 29.74
CA CYS A 264 -25.56 20.90 29.05
C CYS A 264 -25.43 22.34 29.56
N ARG A 265 -26.56 23.01 29.79
CA ARG A 265 -26.57 24.37 30.36
C ARG A 265 -26.07 24.38 31.79
N ASP A 266 -26.49 23.41 32.61
CA ASP A 266 -26.07 23.27 34.00
C ASP A 266 -24.56 23.02 34.06
N TRP A 267 -24.05 22.04 33.29
CA TRP A 267 -22.61 21.80 33.13
C TRP A 267 -21.85 23.07 32.72
N LEU A 268 -22.29 23.76 31.65
CA LEU A 268 -21.59 24.95 31.18
C LEU A 268 -21.63 26.07 32.24
N SER A 269 -22.76 26.28 32.91
CA SER A 269 -22.89 27.28 33.98
C SER A 269 -21.92 27.03 35.13
N THR A 270 -21.70 25.75 35.51
CA THR A 270 -20.71 25.39 36.55
C THR A 270 -19.26 25.65 36.12
N ARG A 271 -18.98 25.81 34.82
CA ARG A 271 -17.63 25.97 34.27
C ARG A 271 -17.26 27.39 33.86
N VAL A 272 -18.23 28.22 33.46
CA VAL A 272 -17.97 29.57 32.91
C VAL A 272 -18.77 30.70 33.57
N GLY A 273 -19.69 30.40 34.49
CA GLY A 273 -20.60 31.38 35.08
C GLY A 273 -21.81 31.70 34.20
N THR A 274 -22.87 32.24 34.80
CA THR A 274 -24.22 32.37 34.21
C THR A 274 -24.38 33.47 33.16
N ASP A 275 -23.59 34.55 33.22
CA ASP A 275 -23.89 35.78 32.46
C ASP A 275 -23.46 35.75 30.97
N VAL A 276 -22.58 34.83 30.56
CA VAL A 276 -21.99 34.84 29.19
C VAL A 276 -22.82 34.07 28.15
N VAL A 277 -23.87 33.39 28.57
CA VAL A 277 -24.78 32.57 27.75
C VAL A 277 -25.70 33.44 26.85
N ALA A 278 -25.78 34.75 27.08
CA ALA A 278 -26.91 35.56 26.64
C ALA A 278 -26.87 36.22 25.23
N THR A 279 -25.76 36.39 24.48
CA THR A 279 -25.80 37.19 23.20
C THR A 279 -24.77 36.86 22.09
N GLY A 280 -25.10 37.06 20.80
CA GLY A 280 -24.09 37.20 19.72
C GLY A 280 -24.61 37.50 18.28
N ARG A 281 -23.75 38.08 17.43
CA ARG A 281 -23.99 38.56 16.04
C ARG A 281 -22.81 38.24 15.08
N ARG A 282 -23.03 38.37 13.75
CA ARG A 282 -22.43 37.72 12.54
C ARG A 282 -21.57 38.69 11.66
N PRO A 283 -20.66 38.23 10.74
CA PRO A 283 -20.11 39.10 9.67
C PRO A 283 -20.31 38.60 8.20
N ALA A 284 -19.89 39.45 7.23
CA ALA A 284 -20.39 39.67 5.85
C ALA A 284 -19.47 39.19 4.66
N SER A 285 -19.84 39.60 3.43
CA SER A 285 -19.54 39.11 2.06
C SER A 285 -18.14 39.29 1.44
N GLY A 286 -17.67 38.29 0.65
CA GLY A 286 -16.52 38.35 -0.28
C GLY A 286 -16.11 36.99 -0.89
N LEU A 287 -16.86 36.43 -1.86
CA LEU A 287 -16.65 35.05 -2.38
C LEU A 287 -15.90 35.00 -3.73
N THR A 288 -14.93 34.09 -3.85
CA THR A 288 -14.12 33.82 -5.06
C THR A 288 -14.84 32.88 -6.05
N GLU A 289 -14.73 33.12 -7.37
CA GLU A 289 -15.34 32.31 -8.44
C GLU A 289 -14.70 30.91 -8.62
N PRO A 290 -15.49 29.89 -9.03
CA PRO A 290 -15.02 28.52 -9.24
C PRO A 290 -14.30 28.34 -10.59
N ARG A 291 -13.30 27.44 -10.63
CA ARG A 291 -12.50 27.09 -11.83
C ARG A 291 -12.38 25.57 -11.98
N ILE A 292 -12.21 25.07 -13.22
CA ILE A 292 -11.99 23.65 -13.50
C ILE A 292 -10.77 23.44 -14.40
N ALA A 293 -9.94 22.44 -14.05
CA ALA A 293 -8.83 21.97 -14.86
C ALA A 293 -9.07 20.51 -15.26
N ILE A 294 -8.82 20.19 -16.53
CA ILE A 294 -9.01 18.85 -17.09
C ILE A 294 -7.67 18.13 -17.02
N ARG A 295 -7.59 17.06 -16.22
CA ARG A 295 -6.37 16.22 -16.13
C ARG A 295 -6.41 15.08 -17.13
N HIS A 296 -7.58 14.48 -17.32
CA HIS A 296 -7.76 13.37 -18.24
C HIS A 296 -9.20 13.29 -18.78
N LEU A 297 -9.34 12.98 -20.07
CA LEU A 297 -10.59 12.61 -20.72
C LEU A 297 -10.31 11.56 -21.80
N SER A 298 -10.83 10.35 -21.62
CA SER A 298 -10.73 9.32 -22.66
C SER A 298 -11.99 8.47 -22.78
N ALA A 299 -12.36 8.13 -24.01
CA ALA A 299 -13.51 7.30 -24.32
C ALA A 299 -13.17 5.80 -24.28
N LEU A 300 -14.13 5.03 -23.79
CA LEU A 300 -14.23 3.57 -23.84
C LEU A 300 -15.60 3.17 -24.39
N PRO A 301 -15.76 1.93 -24.90
CA PRO A 301 -17.08 1.42 -25.26
C PRO A 301 -18.10 1.51 -24.12
N SER A 302 -17.64 1.34 -22.87
CA SER A 302 -18.46 1.38 -21.66
C SER A 302 -18.73 2.78 -21.10
N GLY A 303 -18.10 3.83 -21.60
CA GLY A 303 -18.27 5.18 -21.04
C GLY A 303 -17.10 6.13 -21.24
N LEU A 304 -17.08 7.20 -20.45
CA LEU A 304 -16.05 8.25 -20.48
C LEU A 304 -15.23 8.21 -19.19
N LEU A 305 -13.96 7.86 -19.29
CA LEU A 305 -13.01 7.94 -18.19
C LEU A 305 -12.57 9.39 -18.02
N HIS A 306 -12.72 9.94 -16.83
CA HIS A 306 -12.44 11.35 -16.55
C HIS A 306 -11.59 11.52 -15.30
N ALA A 307 -10.77 12.57 -15.29
CA ALA A 307 -10.16 13.16 -14.10
C ALA A 307 -10.17 14.68 -14.24
N LEU A 308 -10.90 15.36 -13.35
CA LEU A 308 -11.11 16.81 -13.38
C LEU A 308 -10.75 17.39 -12.01
N VAL A 309 -10.10 18.54 -11.97
CA VAL A 309 -9.82 19.28 -10.73
C VAL A 309 -10.71 20.51 -10.71
N LEU A 310 -11.69 20.55 -9.80
CA LEU A 310 -12.55 21.70 -9.57
C LEU A 310 -12.01 22.47 -8.35
N THR A 311 -11.73 23.76 -8.52
CA THR A 311 -11.38 24.69 -7.44
C THR A 311 -12.57 25.59 -7.17
N ASP A 312 -13.24 25.40 -6.05
CA ASP A 312 -14.44 26.13 -5.61
C ASP A 312 -14.34 26.45 -4.09
N PRO A 313 -13.48 27.41 -3.70
CA PRO A 313 -13.25 27.78 -2.29
C PRO A 313 -14.52 28.26 -1.59
N SER A 314 -15.46 28.81 -2.36
CA SER A 314 -16.73 29.35 -1.87
C SER A 314 -17.85 28.29 -1.85
N ARG A 315 -17.58 27.06 -2.31
CA ARG A 315 -18.50 25.90 -2.34
C ARG A 315 -19.83 26.22 -3.05
N LEU A 316 -19.76 27.02 -4.10
CA LEU A 316 -20.90 27.50 -4.88
C LEU A 316 -21.47 26.42 -5.80
N ILE A 317 -20.68 25.43 -6.19
CA ILE A 317 -21.05 24.38 -7.15
C ILE A 317 -21.79 23.24 -6.45
N ARG A 318 -22.92 22.86 -7.03
CA ARG A 318 -23.75 21.71 -6.63
C ARG A 318 -23.38 20.44 -7.41
N LYS A 319 -23.19 20.55 -8.72
CA LYS A 319 -22.87 19.42 -9.62
C LYS A 319 -21.97 19.85 -10.78
N VAL A 320 -21.16 18.94 -11.27
CA VAL A 320 -20.48 19.04 -12.58
C VAL A 320 -21.20 18.10 -13.55
N ILE A 321 -21.45 18.54 -14.77
CA ILE A 321 -22.17 17.78 -15.80
C ILE A 321 -21.24 17.60 -16.99
N LEU A 322 -20.96 16.34 -17.33
CA LEU A 322 -20.26 15.95 -18.53
C LEU A 322 -21.28 15.69 -19.64
N GLU A 323 -21.13 16.36 -20.77
CA GLU A 323 -22.01 16.23 -21.92
C GLU A 323 -21.20 15.82 -23.15
N ARG A 324 -21.53 14.66 -23.72
CA ARG A 324 -20.91 14.12 -24.93
C ARG A 324 -22.00 13.55 -25.84
N GLN A 325 -22.00 13.94 -27.12
CA GLN A 325 -22.96 13.46 -28.12
C GLN A 325 -24.43 13.54 -27.67
N GLY A 326 -24.81 14.62 -26.97
CA GLY A 326 -26.17 14.83 -26.46
C GLY A 326 -26.55 14.02 -25.20
N ARG A 327 -25.65 13.15 -24.71
CA ARG A 327 -25.81 12.43 -23.43
C ARG A 327 -25.14 13.19 -22.30
N GLN A 328 -25.69 13.08 -21.10
CA GLN A 328 -25.20 13.78 -19.91
C GLN A 328 -24.97 12.84 -18.73
N ALA A 329 -23.85 13.04 -18.03
CA ALA A 329 -23.54 12.39 -16.77
C ALA A 329 -23.28 13.46 -15.70
N ALA A 330 -23.91 13.32 -14.54
CA ALA A 330 -23.80 14.27 -13.44
C ALA A 330 -22.85 13.74 -12.36
N LEU A 331 -21.80 14.50 -12.09
CA LEU A 331 -20.81 14.24 -11.05
C LEU A 331 -21.08 15.12 -9.83
N THR A 332 -20.98 14.55 -8.64
CA THR A 332 -21.21 15.28 -7.38
C THR A 332 -19.87 15.60 -6.72
N PRO A 333 -19.45 16.88 -6.66
CA PRO A 333 -18.18 17.27 -6.07
C PRO A 333 -18.17 17.13 -4.54
N VAL A 334 -17.16 16.43 -4.02
CA VAL A 334 -16.85 16.36 -2.58
C VAL A 334 -15.65 17.27 -2.34
N HIS A 335 -15.91 18.46 -1.80
CA HIS A 335 -14.92 19.53 -1.69
C HIS A 335 -13.96 19.30 -0.52
N GLY A 336 -12.66 19.49 -0.78
CA GLY A 336 -11.61 19.57 0.22
C GLY A 336 -11.70 20.83 1.09
N VAL A 337 -10.74 20.97 2.00
CA VAL A 337 -10.68 22.08 2.97
C VAL A 337 -10.47 23.43 2.27
N ASP A 338 -9.68 23.43 1.19
CA ASP A 338 -9.39 24.57 0.31
C ASP A 338 -10.46 24.82 -0.77
N GLY A 339 -11.49 23.97 -0.83
CA GLY A 339 -12.51 23.98 -1.87
C GLY A 339 -12.08 23.32 -3.18
N THR A 340 -10.91 22.68 -3.23
CA THR A 340 -10.50 21.88 -4.38
C THR A 340 -11.08 20.47 -4.28
N THR A 341 -11.44 19.86 -5.40
CA THR A 341 -11.88 18.46 -5.49
C THR A 341 -11.41 17.83 -6.78
N ILE A 342 -11.00 16.56 -6.72
CA ILE A 342 -10.66 15.77 -7.89
C ILE A 342 -11.83 14.83 -8.19
N LEU A 343 -12.47 15.04 -9.33
CA LEU A 343 -13.54 14.21 -9.86
C LEU A 343 -12.93 13.20 -10.84
N ALA A 344 -12.59 12.02 -10.33
CA ALA A 344 -12.06 10.92 -11.13
C ALA A 344 -13.01 9.72 -11.14
N GLY A 345 -13.17 9.07 -12.29
CA GLY A 345 -14.08 7.93 -12.42
C GLY A 345 -14.43 7.59 -13.87
N LEU A 346 -15.39 6.68 -14.02
CA LEU A 346 -15.94 6.25 -15.30
C LEU A 346 -17.41 6.69 -15.37
N ALA A 347 -17.70 7.71 -16.18
CA ALA A 347 -19.05 8.19 -16.41
C ALA A 347 -19.76 7.30 -17.45
N ASP A 348 -21.02 6.95 -17.18
CA ASP A 348 -21.87 6.17 -18.08
C ASP A 348 -22.33 7.00 -19.29
N LEU A 349 -21.38 7.19 -20.21
CA LEU A 349 -21.55 7.92 -21.48
C LEU A 349 -21.08 7.03 -22.65
N PRO A 350 -21.67 5.84 -22.85
CA PRO A 350 -21.22 4.93 -23.89
C PRO A 350 -21.53 5.51 -25.27
N GLY A 351 -20.65 5.23 -26.23
CA GLY A 351 -20.81 5.67 -27.61
C GLY A 351 -19.52 5.53 -28.39
N GLU A 352 -19.62 5.15 -29.66
CA GLU A 352 -18.47 5.02 -30.56
C GLU A 352 -17.67 6.33 -30.60
N MET A 353 -16.35 6.20 -30.53
CA MET A 353 -15.43 7.33 -30.64
C MET A 353 -15.35 7.77 -32.10
N ARG A 354 -15.58 9.07 -32.34
CA ARG A 354 -15.40 9.71 -33.65
C ARG A 354 -14.23 10.67 -33.60
N ALA A 355 -13.53 10.82 -34.72
CA ALA A 355 -12.46 11.82 -34.84
C ALA A 355 -13.01 13.22 -34.56
N GLY A 356 -12.37 13.95 -33.64
CA GLY A 356 -12.81 15.29 -33.23
C GLY A 356 -13.94 15.33 -32.20
N ASP A 357 -14.32 14.20 -31.58
CA ASP A 357 -15.28 14.18 -30.47
C ASP A 357 -14.84 15.11 -29.32
N THR A 358 -15.77 15.96 -28.87
CA THR A 358 -15.58 16.83 -27.69
C THR A 358 -16.50 16.42 -26.54
N CYS A 359 -16.06 16.73 -25.32
CA CYS A 359 -16.87 16.69 -24.12
C CYS A 359 -17.04 18.11 -23.60
N ARG A 360 -18.29 18.52 -23.40
CA ARG A 360 -18.62 19.79 -22.76
C ARG A 360 -18.78 19.58 -21.26
N ILE A 361 -18.19 20.47 -20.47
CA ILE A 361 -18.16 20.41 -19.00
C ILE A 361 -18.90 21.61 -18.45
N ARG A 362 -20.07 21.35 -17.86
CA ARG A 362 -20.97 22.37 -17.31
C ARG A 362 -21.01 22.25 -15.79
N VAL A 363 -21.32 23.34 -15.10
CA VAL A 363 -21.50 23.34 -13.65
C VAL A 363 -22.84 23.94 -13.25
N LEU A 364 -23.51 23.25 -12.34
CA LEU A 364 -24.75 23.70 -11.72
C LEU A 364 -24.41 24.33 -10.38
N TYR A 365 -24.68 25.62 -10.23
CA TYR A 365 -24.52 26.35 -8.98
C TYR A 365 -25.63 25.96 -7.98
N ARG A 366 -25.37 26.12 -6.67
CA ARG A 366 -26.37 25.94 -5.60
C ARG A 366 -27.55 26.91 -5.73
N SER A 367 -27.36 28.05 -6.39
CA SER A 367 -28.42 28.98 -6.76
C SER A 367 -29.36 28.46 -7.87
N GLY A 368 -29.02 27.34 -8.52
CA GLY A 368 -29.76 26.79 -9.65
C GLY A 368 -29.27 27.26 -11.03
N HIS A 369 -28.33 28.20 -11.09
CA HIS A 369 -27.75 28.67 -12.35
C HIS A 369 -26.84 27.60 -12.98
N LEU A 370 -26.89 27.44 -14.31
CA LEU A 370 -26.10 26.46 -15.06
C LEU A 370 -25.16 27.18 -16.04
N ARG A 371 -23.85 26.92 -15.94
CA ARG A 371 -22.81 27.59 -16.74
C ARG A 371 -21.92 26.57 -17.44
N ASN A 372 -21.48 26.88 -18.67
CA ASN A 372 -20.43 26.12 -19.33
C ASN A 372 -19.06 26.57 -18.80
N LEU A 373 -18.22 25.64 -18.33
CA LEU A 373 -16.87 25.96 -17.87
C LEU A 373 -15.79 25.60 -18.89
N ALA A 374 -15.95 24.50 -19.62
CA ALA A 374 -14.94 24.04 -20.58
C ALA A 374 -15.55 23.16 -21.67
N GLU A 375 -14.88 23.10 -22.81
CA GLU A 375 -15.13 22.10 -23.86
C GLU A 375 -13.76 21.57 -24.32
N ALA A 376 -13.58 20.25 -24.33
CA ALA A 376 -12.28 19.63 -24.56
C ALA A 376 -12.39 18.39 -25.47
N PRO A 377 -11.34 18.10 -26.27
CA PRO A 377 -11.30 16.90 -27.07
C PRO A 377 -11.22 15.65 -26.19
N VAL A 378 -11.80 14.55 -26.68
CA VAL A 378 -11.77 13.24 -26.01
C VAL A 378 -10.91 12.28 -26.83
N ALA A 379 -9.88 11.72 -26.21
CA ALA A 379 -9.02 10.72 -26.85
C ALA A 379 -9.53 9.28 -26.62
N ALA A 380 -9.01 8.31 -27.38
CA ALA A 380 -9.19 6.90 -27.06
C ALA A 380 -8.48 6.57 -25.75
N TYR A 381 -9.07 5.72 -24.91
CA TYR A 381 -8.33 5.20 -23.76
C TYR A 381 -7.21 4.26 -24.22
N ASP A 382 -6.01 4.44 -23.66
CA ASP A 382 -4.78 3.73 -24.04
C ASP A 382 -4.49 2.50 -23.17
N GLY A 383 -5.30 2.23 -22.14
CA GLY A 383 -5.10 1.13 -21.20
C GLY A 383 -4.17 1.48 -20.03
N GLY A 384 -3.59 2.68 -20.00
CA GLY A 384 -2.70 3.18 -18.96
C GLY A 384 -3.42 3.64 -17.70
N ILE A 385 -2.66 4.03 -16.67
CA ILE A 385 -3.22 4.72 -15.51
C ILE A 385 -3.36 6.20 -15.88
N PRO A 386 -4.58 6.77 -15.89
CA PRO A 386 -4.75 8.15 -16.31
C PRO A 386 -4.19 9.15 -15.29
N PRO A 387 -3.64 10.30 -15.75
CA PRO A 387 -3.22 11.36 -14.85
C PRO A 387 -4.33 11.82 -13.91
N GLY A 388 -4.01 11.96 -12.63
CA GLY A 388 -4.94 12.39 -11.58
C GLY A 388 -5.76 11.28 -10.91
N PHE A 389 -5.69 10.03 -11.38
CA PHE A 389 -6.33 8.90 -10.66
C PHE A 389 -5.58 8.55 -9.38
N GLU A 390 -4.25 8.49 -9.43
CA GLU A 390 -3.43 8.26 -8.23
C GLU A 390 -3.63 9.37 -7.19
N ASP A 391 -3.64 10.64 -7.63
CA ASP A 391 -3.93 11.79 -6.76
C ASP A 391 -5.33 11.69 -6.14
N ALA A 392 -6.35 11.32 -6.94
CA ALA A 392 -7.72 11.17 -6.45
C ALA A 392 -7.83 10.04 -5.42
N TRP A 393 -7.14 8.93 -5.65
CA TRP A 393 -7.08 7.80 -4.71
C TRP A 393 -6.36 8.18 -3.42
N ALA A 394 -5.23 8.89 -3.49
CA ALA A 394 -4.52 9.41 -2.32
C ALA A 394 -5.39 10.37 -1.48
N LEU A 395 -6.35 11.05 -2.11
CA LEU A 395 -7.36 11.89 -1.46
C LEU A 395 -8.60 11.11 -0.99
N GLY A 396 -8.61 9.77 -1.10
CA GLY A 396 -9.67 8.88 -0.64
C GLY A 396 -10.84 8.69 -1.60
N ALA A 397 -10.73 9.08 -2.87
CA ALA A 397 -11.76 8.81 -3.87
C ALA A 397 -11.76 7.33 -4.28
N ASP A 398 -12.94 6.74 -4.41
CA ASP A 398 -13.12 5.34 -4.84
C ASP A 398 -12.95 5.18 -6.36
N VAL A 399 -11.70 5.29 -6.82
CA VAL A 399 -11.33 5.29 -8.25
C VAL A 399 -10.83 3.93 -8.74
N LEU A 400 -10.50 3.00 -7.84
CA LEU A 400 -9.96 1.68 -8.22
C LEU A 400 -11.00 0.84 -8.98
N PRO A 401 -12.26 0.68 -8.50
CA PRO A 401 -13.27 -0.09 -9.22
C PRO A 401 -13.60 0.46 -10.63
N PRO A 402 -13.84 1.77 -10.84
CA PRO A 402 -14.12 2.29 -12.18
C PRO A 402 -12.91 2.17 -13.10
N LEU A 403 -11.68 2.35 -12.61
CA LEU A 403 -10.48 2.18 -13.42
C LEU A 403 -10.23 0.70 -13.78
N ALA A 404 -10.41 -0.22 -12.83
CA ALA A 404 -10.32 -1.66 -13.10
C ALA A 404 -11.34 -2.09 -14.17
N ARG A 405 -12.57 -1.59 -14.10
CA ARG A 405 -13.61 -1.84 -15.12
C ARG A 405 -13.22 -1.27 -16.49
N ALA A 406 -12.68 -0.06 -16.53
CA ALA A 406 -12.18 0.55 -17.76
C ALA A 406 -11.05 -0.28 -18.39
N ARG A 407 -10.10 -0.77 -17.58
CA ARG A 407 -9.00 -1.65 -18.05
C ARG A 407 -9.49 -3.00 -18.54
N ALA A 408 -10.49 -3.60 -17.89
CA ALA A 408 -11.12 -4.85 -18.36
C ALA A 408 -11.83 -4.67 -19.72
N GLY A 409 -12.46 -3.51 -19.93
CA GLY A 409 -13.10 -3.11 -21.17
C GLY A 409 -12.16 -2.56 -22.25
N PHE A 410 -10.85 -2.49 -22.01
CA PHE A 410 -9.89 -1.93 -22.95
C PHE A 410 -9.85 -2.73 -24.25
N ARG A 411 -10.02 -2.06 -25.39
CA ARG A 411 -9.92 -2.65 -26.72
C ARG A 411 -9.18 -1.70 -27.64
N ARG A 412 -8.13 -2.21 -28.29
CA ARG A 412 -7.32 -1.47 -29.28
C ARG A 412 -6.80 -2.45 -30.33
N ALA A 413 -6.59 -1.96 -31.55
CA ALA A 413 -5.84 -2.70 -32.56
C ALA A 413 -4.40 -2.96 -32.10
N THR A 414 -3.86 -4.13 -32.43
CA THR A 414 -2.48 -4.50 -32.11
C THR A 414 -1.50 -3.45 -32.67
N PRO A 415 -0.60 -2.90 -31.85
CA PRO A 415 0.35 -1.90 -32.32
C PRO A 415 1.31 -2.53 -33.34
N PRO A 416 1.77 -1.76 -34.34
CA PRO A 416 2.78 -2.25 -35.26
C PRO A 416 4.07 -2.60 -34.50
N SER A 417 4.76 -3.64 -34.95
CA SER A 417 6.02 -4.08 -34.37
C SER A 417 7.06 -4.34 -35.45
N PHE A 418 8.32 -4.22 -35.09
CA PHE A 418 9.44 -4.50 -35.97
C PHE A 418 10.42 -5.46 -35.29
N ALA A 419 10.79 -6.54 -35.98
CA ALA A 419 11.68 -7.57 -35.45
C ALA A 419 13.04 -7.56 -36.18
N GLN A 420 14.13 -7.58 -35.41
CA GLN A 420 15.49 -7.72 -35.91
C GLN A 420 16.11 -9.01 -35.37
N HIS A 421 16.86 -9.71 -36.21
CA HIS A 421 17.47 -11.00 -35.87
C HIS A 421 18.99 -10.86 -35.77
N PHE A 422 19.58 -11.55 -34.78
CA PHE A 422 21.01 -11.59 -34.53
C PHE A 422 21.46 -13.03 -34.29
N GLY A 423 22.64 -13.38 -34.80
CA GLY A 423 23.21 -14.73 -34.64
C GLY A 423 22.72 -15.73 -35.70
N PRO A 424 22.93 -17.04 -35.47
CA PRO A 424 22.67 -18.06 -36.47
C PRO A 424 21.18 -18.33 -36.66
N VAL A 425 20.78 -18.65 -37.90
CA VAL A 425 19.44 -19.15 -38.20
C VAL A 425 19.40 -20.65 -37.93
N GLN A 426 18.66 -21.05 -36.90
CA GLN A 426 18.51 -22.47 -36.53
C GLN A 426 17.11 -22.76 -36.00
N LYS A 427 16.66 -24.01 -36.15
CA LYS A 427 15.38 -24.46 -35.60
C LYS A 427 15.46 -24.44 -34.07
N CYS A 428 14.60 -23.67 -33.43
CA CYS A 428 14.58 -23.50 -31.97
C CYS A 428 13.81 -24.64 -31.27
N GLY A 429 14.31 -25.12 -30.13
CA GLY A 429 13.65 -26.10 -29.26
C GLY A 429 13.05 -25.49 -27.98
N LEU A 430 13.51 -24.30 -27.57
CA LEU A 430 12.98 -23.53 -26.44
C LEU A 430 13.21 -22.04 -26.67
N GLN A 431 12.17 -21.24 -26.54
CA GLN A 431 12.28 -19.78 -26.58
C GLN A 431 12.32 -19.18 -25.18
N ILE A 432 13.09 -18.11 -25.01
CA ILE A 432 13.08 -17.28 -23.81
C ILE A 432 12.60 -15.91 -24.21
N VAL A 433 11.43 -15.51 -23.72
CA VAL A 433 10.89 -14.16 -23.91
C VAL A 433 11.24 -13.32 -22.68
N THR A 434 11.87 -12.17 -22.91
CA THR A 434 12.31 -11.27 -21.85
C THR A 434 12.21 -9.82 -22.31
N ALA A 435 11.95 -8.91 -21.38
CA ALA A 435 12.19 -7.50 -21.62
C ALA A 435 13.70 -7.20 -21.51
N ILE A 436 14.17 -6.15 -22.20
CA ILE A 436 15.51 -5.61 -21.96
C ILE A 436 15.41 -4.64 -20.77
N GLY A 437 16.12 -4.96 -19.69
CA GLY A 437 16.26 -4.10 -18.52
C GLY A 437 17.31 -3.01 -18.71
N GLU A 438 17.65 -2.33 -17.61
CA GLU A 438 18.62 -1.22 -17.64
C GLU A 438 20.06 -1.69 -17.84
N SER A 439 20.36 -2.96 -17.51
CA SER A 439 21.70 -3.53 -17.64
C SER A 439 21.85 -4.42 -18.88
N ALA A 440 22.79 -4.04 -19.76
CA ALA A 440 23.18 -4.87 -20.91
C ALA A 440 23.94 -6.15 -20.48
N ASP A 441 24.49 -6.21 -19.26
CA ASP A 441 25.20 -7.40 -18.77
C ASP A 441 24.28 -8.60 -18.63
N MET A 442 23.00 -8.35 -18.39
CA MET A 442 22.01 -9.40 -18.25
C MET A 442 21.74 -10.14 -19.57
N ILE A 443 21.90 -9.46 -20.71
CA ILE A 443 21.87 -10.10 -22.04
C ILE A 443 23.03 -11.09 -22.16
N ARG A 444 24.24 -10.67 -21.78
CA ARG A 444 25.45 -11.51 -21.81
C ARG A 444 25.37 -12.66 -20.82
N ALA A 445 24.92 -12.41 -19.59
CA ALA A 445 24.78 -13.41 -18.54
C ALA A 445 23.81 -14.52 -18.96
N ARG A 446 22.68 -14.16 -19.57
CA ARG A 446 21.71 -15.15 -20.10
C ARG A 446 22.32 -16.02 -21.18
N ALA A 447 23.04 -15.43 -22.14
CA ALA A 447 23.74 -16.17 -23.19
C ALA A 447 24.82 -17.10 -22.61
N ALA A 448 25.59 -16.63 -21.63
CA ALA A 448 26.58 -17.46 -20.93
C ALA A 448 25.91 -18.63 -20.19
N MET A 449 24.74 -18.44 -19.59
CA MET A 449 24.02 -19.50 -18.87
C MET A 449 23.43 -20.55 -19.80
N ILE A 450 23.00 -20.17 -20.99
CA ILE A 450 22.61 -21.11 -22.04
C ILE A 450 23.84 -21.91 -22.51
N MET A 451 24.95 -21.23 -22.78
CA MET A 451 26.19 -21.88 -23.24
C MET A 451 26.77 -22.86 -22.19
N ALA A 452 26.64 -22.53 -20.90
CA ALA A 452 27.12 -23.36 -19.79
C ALA A 452 26.39 -24.71 -19.65
N GLU A 453 25.21 -24.88 -20.26
CA GLU A 453 24.50 -26.18 -20.30
C GLU A 453 25.13 -27.16 -21.31
N GLY A 454 26.07 -26.71 -22.15
CA GLY A 454 26.81 -27.53 -23.12
C GLY A 454 26.08 -27.69 -24.46
N LYS A 455 26.41 -28.77 -25.20
CA LYS A 455 25.73 -29.14 -26.47
C LYS A 455 24.31 -29.65 -26.18
N GLY A 456 23.42 -28.75 -25.80
CA GLY A 456 22.00 -28.97 -25.55
C GLY A 456 21.13 -28.20 -26.54
N ALA A 457 19.84 -28.54 -26.59
CA ALA A 457 18.91 -28.10 -27.65
C ALA A 457 18.95 -26.59 -27.94
N PRO A 458 18.79 -26.19 -29.21
CA PRO A 458 18.88 -24.79 -29.66
C PRO A 458 17.87 -23.90 -28.93
N VAL A 459 18.37 -22.86 -28.26
CA VAL A 459 17.59 -21.82 -27.58
C VAL A 459 17.60 -20.55 -28.41
N GLU A 460 16.48 -19.86 -28.49
CA GLU A 460 16.37 -18.50 -29.03
C GLU A 460 15.92 -17.54 -27.92
N VAL A 461 16.56 -16.38 -27.83
CA VAL A 461 16.19 -15.33 -26.88
C VAL A 461 15.44 -14.21 -27.62
N ILE A 462 14.17 -14.02 -27.29
CA ILE A 462 13.31 -12.96 -27.81
C ILE A 462 13.27 -11.83 -26.79
N CYS A 463 13.91 -10.71 -27.15
CA CYS A 463 13.98 -9.50 -26.35
C CYS A 463 12.93 -8.49 -26.84
N THR A 464 12.06 -7.99 -25.95
CA THR A 464 11.11 -6.92 -26.26
C THR A 464 11.53 -5.59 -25.67
N MET A 465 11.40 -4.49 -26.41
CA MET A 465 11.59 -3.14 -25.87
C MET A 465 10.83 -2.06 -26.64
N ALA A 466 10.80 -0.85 -26.08
CA ALA A 466 10.22 0.30 -26.77
C ALA A 466 11.20 0.78 -27.84
N ASP A 467 10.69 1.17 -29.01
CA ASP A 467 11.52 1.87 -29.98
C ASP A 467 11.88 3.26 -29.45
N GLY A 468 13.13 3.67 -29.67
CA GLY A 468 13.68 4.89 -29.10
C GLY A 468 15.20 4.84 -28.90
N PRO A 469 15.79 5.85 -28.22
CA PRO A 469 17.24 6.00 -28.11
C PRO A 469 17.95 4.78 -27.49
N LEU A 470 17.33 4.14 -26.50
CA LEU A 470 17.87 2.96 -25.83
C LEU A 470 17.94 1.72 -26.74
N ALA A 471 17.16 1.68 -27.83
CA ALA A 471 17.17 0.56 -28.77
C ALA A 471 18.52 0.43 -29.50
N ALA A 472 19.25 1.53 -29.71
CA ALA A 472 20.58 1.47 -30.33
C ALA A 472 21.58 0.68 -29.47
N GLY A 473 21.61 0.93 -28.15
CA GLY A 473 22.47 0.21 -27.22
C GLY A 473 22.11 -1.28 -27.13
N ALA A 474 20.80 -1.58 -27.09
CA ALA A 474 20.30 -2.96 -27.09
C ALA A 474 20.71 -3.73 -28.36
N ARG A 475 20.57 -3.13 -29.55
CA ARG A 475 21.01 -3.73 -30.82
C ARG A 475 22.49 -4.09 -30.78
N HIS A 476 23.33 -3.17 -30.30
CA HIS A 476 24.76 -3.40 -30.19
C HIS A 476 25.09 -4.54 -29.22
N ALA A 477 24.48 -4.54 -28.03
CA ALA A 477 24.68 -5.58 -27.03
C ALA A 477 24.24 -6.97 -27.54
N LEU A 478 23.10 -7.05 -28.23
CA LEU A 478 22.61 -8.30 -28.81
C LEU A 478 23.50 -8.80 -29.96
N ALA A 479 23.95 -7.91 -30.85
CA ALA A 479 24.87 -8.25 -31.92
C ALA A 479 26.20 -8.80 -31.37
N GLN A 480 26.78 -8.13 -30.37
CA GLN A 480 28.00 -8.60 -29.70
C GLN A 480 27.79 -9.95 -29.01
N THR A 481 26.69 -10.09 -28.26
CA THR A 481 26.39 -11.33 -27.53
C THR A 481 26.18 -12.49 -28.50
N ALA A 482 25.43 -12.27 -29.58
CA ALA A 482 25.22 -13.28 -30.61
C ALA A 482 26.54 -13.69 -31.30
N ALA A 483 27.46 -12.74 -31.54
CA ALA A 483 28.77 -13.04 -32.12
C ALA A 483 29.68 -13.85 -31.17
N ILE A 484 29.66 -13.56 -29.86
CA ILE A 484 30.49 -14.25 -28.87
C ILE A 484 29.96 -15.65 -28.56
N TYR A 485 28.65 -15.77 -28.31
CA TYR A 485 28.05 -17.00 -27.78
C TYR A 485 27.41 -17.87 -28.87
N SER A 486 27.28 -17.38 -30.11
CA SER A 486 26.58 -18.06 -31.21
C SER A 486 25.15 -18.49 -30.86
N ILE A 487 24.46 -17.68 -30.04
CA ILE A 487 23.05 -17.90 -29.66
C ILE A 487 22.15 -16.98 -30.48
N PRO A 488 21.08 -17.50 -31.11
CA PRO A 488 20.09 -16.67 -31.79
C PRO A 488 19.38 -15.72 -30.84
N HIS A 489 19.35 -14.44 -31.20
CA HIS A 489 18.58 -13.41 -30.51
C HIS A 489 17.63 -12.72 -31.49
N ARG A 490 16.45 -12.34 -30.99
CA ARG A 490 15.49 -11.52 -31.72
C ARG A 490 15.15 -10.30 -30.89
N LEU A 491 15.25 -9.12 -31.49
CA LEU A 491 14.82 -7.87 -30.88
C LEU A 491 13.49 -7.44 -31.48
N VAL A 492 12.43 -7.41 -30.68
CA VAL A 492 11.11 -6.93 -31.06
C VAL A 492 10.91 -5.52 -30.52
N LEU A 493 10.76 -4.56 -31.43
CA LEU A 493 10.56 -3.15 -31.15
C LEU A 493 9.10 -2.78 -31.34
N LEU A 494 8.54 -2.07 -30.36
CA LEU A 494 7.17 -1.58 -30.37
C LEU A 494 7.14 -0.08 -30.06
N PRO A 495 6.11 0.66 -30.51
CA PRO A 495 5.90 2.05 -30.11
C PRO A 495 5.90 2.21 -28.59
N GLY A 496 6.39 3.36 -28.09
CA GLY A 496 6.41 3.65 -26.65
C GLY A 496 5.04 3.52 -25.97
N VAL A 497 3.96 3.78 -26.71
CA VAL A 497 2.56 3.67 -26.28
C VAL A 497 2.03 2.22 -26.17
N ALA A 498 2.84 1.20 -26.49
CA ALA A 498 2.45 -0.20 -26.36
C ALA A 498 2.57 -0.66 -24.89
N SER A 499 1.48 -1.21 -24.36
CA SER A 499 1.40 -1.78 -23.01
C SER A 499 2.30 -3.01 -22.84
N ALA A 500 2.62 -3.35 -21.60
CA ALA A 500 3.43 -4.54 -21.29
C ALA A 500 2.78 -5.84 -21.81
N ALA A 501 1.46 -5.95 -21.71
CA ALA A 501 0.73 -7.10 -22.24
C ALA A 501 0.74 -7.17 -23.78
N GLU A 502 0.65 -6.03 -24.49
CA GLU A 502 0.77 -6.02 -25.96
C GLU A 502 2.17 -6.47 -26.42
N ARG A 503 3.22 -6.03 -25.72
CA ARG A 503 4.60 -6.47 -25.99
C ARG A 503 4.75 -7.98 -25.80
N LEU A 504 4.23 -8.49 -24.69
CA LEU A 504 4.24 -9.93 -24.40
C LEU A 504 3.42 -10.70 -25.44
N ARG A 505 2.23 -10.22 -25.81
CA ARG A 505 1.37 -10.85 -26.82
C ARG A 505 2.05 -10.95 -28.16
N ILE A 506 2.74 -9.89 -28.61
CA ILE A 506 3.48 -9.90 -29.87
C ILE A 506 4.66 -10.89 -29.79
N ALA A 507 5.44 -10.88 -28.71
CA ALA A 507 6.52 -11.84 -28.53
C ALA A 507 6.04 -13.31 -28.49
N LEU A 508 4.87 -13.56 -27.88
CA LEU A 508 4.24 -14.87 -27.85
C LEU A 508 3.65 -15.29 -29.19
N ALA A 509 3.11 -14.35 -29.98
CA ALA A 509 2.59 -14.64 -31.30
C ALA A 509 3.69 -15.14 -32.26
N GLU A 510 4.92 -14.66 -32.07
CA GLU A 510 6.12 -15.11 -32.77
C GLU A 510 6.64 -16.49 -32.27
N ALA A 511 6.10 -16.99 -31.15
CA ALA A 511 6.58 -18.16 -30.42
C ALA A 511 5.64 -19.39 -30.47
N GLN A 512 4.61 -19.36 -31.32
CA GLN A 512 3.41 -20.24 -31.24
C GLN A 512 3.65 -21.76 -31.25
N GLU A 513 4.79 -22.24 -31.74
CA GLU A 513 5.06 -23.68 -31.89
C GLU A 513 6.15 -24.24 -30.99
N VAL A 514 6.79 -23.39 -30.18
CA VAL A 514 7.95 -23.77 -29.37
C VAL A 514 7.65 -23.51 -27.89
N PRO A 515 7.98 -24.44 -26.97
CA PRO A 515 7.90 -24.15 -25.54
C PRO A 515 8.65 -22.86 -25.20
N THR A 516 8.06 -22.04 -24.34
CA THR A 516 8.54 -20.69 -24.05
C THR A 516 8.70 -20.48 -22.55
N LEU A 517 9.83 -19.92 -22.13
CA LEU A 517 10.02 -19.37 -20.79
C LEU A 517 9.85 -17.84 -20.85
N LEU A 518 8.92 -17.32 -20.07
CA LEU A 518 8.80 -15.90 -19.79
C LEU A 518 9.67 -15.58 -18.57
N LEU A 519 10.73 -14.83 -18.78
CA LEU A 519 11.64 -14.42 -17.74
C LEU A 519 11.70 -12.89 -17.67
N GLY A 520 11.67 -12.35 -16.46
CA GLY A 520 11.93 -10.93 -16.21
C GLY A 520 13.31 -10.53 -16.68
N ALA A 521 13.51 -9.23 -16.86
CA ALA A 521 14.77 -8.68 -17.35
C ALA A 521 15.97 -9.23 -16.56
N ASP A 522 15.88 -9.24 -15.23
CA ASP A 522 16.94 -9.66 -14.31
C ASP A 522 16.78 -11.07 -13.73
N VAL A 523 15.97 -11.91 -14.38
CA VAL A 523 15.72 -13.30 -13.96
C VAL A 523 16.57 -14.25 -14.79
N LEU A 524 17.34 -15.09 -14.10
CA LEU A 524 18.19 -16.12 -14.68
C LEU A 524 17.93 -17.49 -14.01
N PRO A 525 18.30 -18.60 -14.66
CA PRO A 525 18.27 -19.91 -14.02
C PRO A 525 19.19 -19.95 -12.79
N ASP A 526 18.76 -20.61 -11.72
CA ASP A 526 19.51 -20.67 -10.45
C ASP A 526 20.76 -21.55 -10.52
N GLY A 527 20.73 -22.62 -11.32
CA GLY A 527 21.83 -23.57 -11.42
C GLY A 527 21.78 -24.47 -12.65
N ARG A 528 22.82 -25.29 -12.83
CA ARG A 528 23.00 -26.16 -14.01
C ARG A 528 21.93 -27.25 -14.13
N GLY A 529 21.65 -27.67 -15.35
CA GLY A 529 20.68 -28.72 -15.69
C GLY A 529 19.23 -28.21 -15.76
N TRP A 530 19.05 -26.89 -15.84
CA TRP A 530 17.74 -26.27 -15.98
C TRP A 530 17.17 -26.47 -17.39
N LEU A 531 18.01 -26.33 -18.43
CA LEU A 531 17.59 -26.40 -19.82
C LEU A 531 17.01 -27.77 -20.21
N PRO A 532 17.73 -28.90 -20.02
CA PRO A 532 17.18 -30.22 -20.33
C PRO A 532 15.95 -30.56 -19.47
N PHE A 533 15.89 -30.04 -18.24
CA PHE A 533 14.73 -30.21 -17.38
C PHE A 533 13.49 -29.55 -17.98
N TRP A 534 13.56 -28.26 -18.30
CA TRP A 534 12.42 -27.49 -18.82
C TRP A 534 11.99 -27.96 -20.21
N LEU A 535 12.92 -28.31 -21.08
CA LEU A 535 12.64 -28.91 -22.40
C LEU A 535 11.81 -30.19 -22.29
N ARG A 536 12.15 -31.08 -21.35
CA ARG A 536 11.37 -32.30 -21.10
C ARG A 536 10.05 -31.95 -20.42
N ARG A 537 10.11 -31.05 -19.44
CA ARG A 537 8.99 -30.73 -18.57
C ARG A 537 7.87 -30.04 -19.32
N LEU A 538 8.13 -29.20 -20.32
CA LEU A 538 7.12 -28.45 -21.09
C LEU A 538 6.52 -29.21 -22.29
N ARG A 539 6.90 -30.47 -22.51
CA ARG A 539 6.28 -31.31 -23.56
C ARG A 539 4.86 -31.78 -23.22
N GLN A 540 4.53 -31.89 -21.93
CA GLN A 540 3.29 -32.48 -21.44
C GLN A 540 2.31 -31.46 -20.79
N PRO A 541 2.76 -30.51 -19.96
CA PRO A 541 1.90 -29.51 -19.34
C PRO A 541 1.76 -28.28 -20.23
N GLU A 542 0.57 -27.67 -20.19
CA GLU A 542 0.28 -26.44 -20.93
C GLU A 542 0.98 -25.23 -20.32
N VAL A 543 0.97 -25.11 -18.98
CA VAL A 543 1.57 -23.99 -18.24
C VAL A 543 2.10 -24.42 -16.88
N LEU A 544 3.27 -23.91 -16.51
CA LEU A 544 3.87 -24.06 -15.19
C LEU A 544 4.33 -22.70 -14.66
N ALA A 545 4.20 -22.50 -13.35
CA ALA A 545 4.72 -21.36 -12.61
C ALA A 545 6.00 -21.79 -11.86
N PRO A 546 7.19 -21.51 -12.40
CA PRO A 546 8.44 -21.82 -11.71
C PRO A 546 8.57 -21.05 -10.40
N ALA A 547 9.26 -21.62 -9.42
CA ALA A 547 9.67 -20.87 -8.24
C ALA A 547 10.69 -19.77 -8.61
N LEU A 548 10.48 -18.57 -8.07
CA LEU A 548 11.38 -17.43 -8.21
C LEU A 548 12.06 -17.15 -6.87
N LEU A 549 13.39 -17.15 -6.88
CA LEU A 549 14.24 -16.86 -5.74
C LEU A 549 14.79 -15.43 -5.81
N ALA A 550 15.00 -14.81 -4.66
CA ALA A 550 15.75 -13.57 -4.53
C ALA A 550 17.26 -13.84 -4.67
N SER A 551 18.05 -12.78 -4.76
CA SER A 551 19.51 -12.89 -4.93
C SER A 551 20.18 -13.66 -3.77
N ASP A 552 19.63 -13.54 -2.56
CA ASP A 552 20.04 -14.24 -1.34
C ASP A 552 19.54 -15.69 -1.23
N GLY A 553 18.77 -16.18 -2.21
CA GLY A 553 18.20 -17.53 -2.22
C GLY A 553 16.91 -17.69 -1.41
N SER A 554 16.33 -16.61 -0.87
CA SER A 554 14.97 -16.62 -0.32
C SER A 554 13.91 -16.67 -1.42
N ILE A 555 12.66 -16.98 -1.09
CA ILE A 555 11.56 -16.92 -2.05
C ILE A 555 11.25 -15.44 -2.36
N ALA A 556 11.37 -15.05 -3.63
CA ALA A 556 11.08 -13.69 -4.10
C ALA A 556 9.62 -13.47 -4.48
N ALA A 557 8.81 -14.53 -4.60
CA ALA A 557 7.40 -14.45 -4.94
C ALA A 557 6.62 -15.65 -4.40
N THR A 558 5.42 -15.42 -3.86
CA THR A 558 4.57 -16.49 -3.33
C THR A 558 3.90 -17.27 -4.46
N GLN A 559 3.21 -18.37 -4.10
CA GLN A 559 2.42 -19.17 -5.05
C GLN A 559 1.28 -18.37 -5.69
N GLU A 560 0.91 -17.21 -5.14
CA GLU A 560 -0.13 -16.33 -5.69
C GLU A 560 0.45 -15.13 -6.47
N GLY A 561 1.72 -15.23 -6.88
CA GLY A 561 2.34 -14.21 -7.72
C GLY A 561 2.50 -12.84 -7.06
N GLU A 562 2.28 -12.77 -5.75
CA GLU A 562 2.61 -11.62 -4.93
C GLU A 562 4.11 -11.69 -4.64
N ASP A 563 4.78 -10.54 -4.71
CA ASP A 563 6.17 -10.39 -4.28
C ASP A 563 6.13 -10.19 -2.76
N PRO A 564 6.32 -11.24 -1.92
CA PRO A 564 6.50 -11.00 -0.51
C PRO A 564 7.79 -10.20 -0.43
N ARG A 565 7.77 -9.07 0.28
CA ARG A 565 9.02 -8.49 0.77
C ARG A 565 9.74 -9.64 1.48
N ARG A 566 10.84 -10.08 0.84
CA ARG A 566 11.66 -11.30 1.04
C ARG A 566 11.20 -12.24 2.17
N GLY A 567 11.11 -13.53 1.92
CA GLY A 567 10.82 -14.45 3.03
C GLY A 567 10.77 -15.92 2.64
N LEU A 568 11.28 -16.75 3.55
CA LEU A 568 11.52 -18.19 3.48
C LEU A 568 12.76 -18.60 2.66
N PRO A 569 13.68 -19.40 3.24
CA PRO A 569 14.80 -19.99 2.50
C PRO A 569 14.30 -20.97 1.43
N ALA A 570 15.10 -21.22 0.39
CA ALA A 570 14.78 -22.18 -0.67
C ALA A 570 14.44 -23.60 -0.16
N THR A 571 14.86 -23.96 1.05
CA THR A 571 14.50 -25.23 1.70
C THR A 571 13.01 -25.36 2.01
N ASP A 572 12.31 -24.23 2.09
CA ASP A 572 10.89 -24.15 2.46
C ASP A 572 9.99 -23.96 1.22
N LEU A 573 10.54 -24.22 0.03
CA LEU A 573 9.77 -24.20 -1.22
C LEU A 573 8.61 -25.21 -1.15
N PRO A 574 7.42 -24.84 -1.62
CA PRO A 574 6.27 -25.72 -1.60
C PRO A 574 6.45 -26.93 -2.53
N ALA A 575 5.64 -27.96 -2.31
CA ALA A 575 5.58 -29.09 -3.21
C ALA A 575 5.15 -28.65 -4.63
N SER A 576 5.88 -29.13 -5.65
CA SER A 576 5.50 -28.93 -7.06
C SER A 576 4.10 -29.47 -7.35
N GLY A 577 3.41 -28.86 -8.32
CA GLY A 577 2.14 -29.34 -8.86
C GLY A 577 0.89 -28.71 -8.26
N ARG A 578 1.01 -27.77 -7.31
CA ARG A 578 -0.13 -27.03 -6.76
C ARG A 578 -0.69 -26.05 -7.79
N PRO A 579 -2.02 -25.90 -7.93
CA PRO A 579 -2.61 -24.93 -8.83
C PRO A 579 -2.35 -23.50 -8.33
N VAL A 580 -2.08 -22.59 -9.27
CA VAL A 580 -1.78 -21.18 -9.02
C VAL A 580 -2.83 -20.30 -9.68
N ARG A 581 -3.46 -19.42 -8.89
CA ARG A 581 -4.51 -18.51 -9.38
C ARG A 581 -3.96 -17.24 -10.03
N ARG A 582 -2.76 -16.83 -9.64
CA ARG A 582 -2.12 -15.57 -10.02
C ARG A 582 -0.65 -15.84 -10.38
N PRO A 583 -0.38 -16.33 -11.60
CA PRO A 583 0.99 -16.61 -12.02
C PRO A 583 1.82 -15.34 -12.22
N LEU A 584 3.12 -15.44 -11.98
CA LEU A 584 4.08 -14.35 -12.16
C LEU A 584 4.31 -14.06 -13.64
N VAL A 585 4.26 -12.78 -14.01
CA VAL A 585 4.50 -12.32 -15.38
C VAL A 585 5.98 -12.45 -15.76
N ASP A 586 6.86 -12.29 -14.79
CA ASP A 586 8.33 -12.31 -14.94
C ASP A 586 8.94 -13.69 -14.66
N CYS A 587 8.12 -14.70 -14.38
CA CYS A 587 8.57 -16.07 -14.21
C CYS A 587 7.42 -17.05 -14.54
N LEU A 588 7.31 -17.42 -15.82
CA LEU A 588 6.29 -18.36 -16.30
C LEU A 588 6.88 -19.29 -17.36
N ALA A 589 6.42 -20.53 -17.38
CA ALA A 589 6.81 -21.51 -18.39
C ALA A 589 5.58 -22.02 -19.14
N LEU A 590 5.59 -21.88 -20.47
CA LEU A 590 4.46 -22.13 -21.35
C LEU A 590 4.81 -23.23 -22.36
N GLY A 591 3.97 -24.24 -22.48
CA GLY A 591 3.93 -25.12 -23.64
C GLY A 591 3.12 -24.49 -24.79
N PRO A 592 3.19 -25.04 -26.02
CA PRO A 592 2.49 -24.48 -27.19
C PRO A 592 0.98 -24.29 -26.99
N ALA A 593 0.31 -25.25 -26.30
CA ALA A 593 -1.11 -25.14 -25.97
C ALA A 593 -1.41 -23.96 -25.02
N GLY A 594 -0.54 -23.70 -24.04
CA GLY A 594 -0.65 -22.56 -23.14
C GLY A 594 -0.48 -21.22 -23.87
N ILE A 595 0.45 -21.16 -24.85
CA ILE A 595 0.64 -19.99 -25.71
C ILE A 595 -0.61 -19.73 -26.55
N ALA A 596 -1.15 -20.75 -27.22
CA ALA A 596 -2.35 -20.64 -28.02
C ALA A 596 -3.54 -20.12 -27.20
N ARG A 597 -3.72 -20.65 -25.98
CA ARG A 597 -4.79 -20.22 -25.06
C ARG A 597 -4.64 -18.76 -24.63
N LEU A 598 -3.42 -18.30 -24.35
CA LEU A 598 -3.16 -16.88 -24.06
C LEU A 598 -3.52 -15.99 -25.25
N LEU A 599 -3.09 -16.35 -26.46
CA LEU A 599 -3.32 -15.55 -27.66
C LEU A 599 -4.80 -15.46 -28.06
N GLN A 600 -5.59 -16.49 -27.75
CA GLN A 600 -7.05 -16.51 -27.94
C GLN A 600 -7.81 -15.69 -26.89
N ALA A 601 -7.25 -15.49 -25.70
CA ALA A 601 -7.91 -14.72 -24.65
C ALA A 601 -8.01 -13.23 -24.99
N ALA A 602 -9.07 -12.59 -24.49
CA ALA A 602 -9.26 -11.15 -24.63
C ALA A 602 -8.05 -10.41 -24.00
N PRO A 603 -7.41 -9.47 -24.73
CA PRO A 603 -6.24 -8.77 -24.23
C PRO A 603 -6.63 -7.89 -23.03
N HIS A 604 -5.74 -7.83 -22.06
CA HIS A 604 -5.84 -6.92 -20.91
C HIS A 604 -4.52 -6.14 -20.80
N PRO A 605 -4.53 -4.83 -20.52
CA PRO A 605 -3.31 -4.02 -20.52
C PRO A 605 -2.31 -4.43 -19.42
N ASP A 606 -2.82 -5.00 -18.34
CA ASP A 606 -2.02 -5.67 -17.31
C ASP A 606 -1.76 -7.14 -17.70
N PRO A 607 -0.50 -7.55 -17.91
CA PRO A 607 -0.16 -8.93 -18.27
C PRO A 607 -0.50 -9.95 -17.18
N ALA A 608 -0.46 -9.59 -15.89
CA ALA A 608 -0.79 -10.53 -14.81
C ALA A 608 -2.27 -10.92 -14.86
N LEU A 609 -3.15 -9.93 -15.03
CA LEU A 609 -4.59 -10.14 -15.21
C LEU A 609 -4.91 -10.85 -16.53
N TRP A 610 -4.19 -10.53 -17.61
CA TRP A 610 -4.35 -11.23 -18.89
C TRP A 610 -4.03 -12.73 -18.74
N ILE A 611 -2.87 -13.06 -18.16
CA ILE A 611 -2.42 -14.44 -17.94
C ILE A 611 -3.38 -15.16 -16.99
N ALA A 612 -3.70 -14.56 -15.84
CA ALA A 612 -4.60 -15.19 -14.86
C ALA A 612 -6.02 -15.41 -15.41
N SER A 613 -6.52 -14.47 -16.22
CA SER A 613 -7.81 -14.60 -16.91
C SER A 613 -7.78 -15.76 -17.89
N ALA A 614 -6.78 -15.80 -18.77
CA ALA A 614 -6.61 -16.85 -19.78
C ALA A 614 -6.48 -18.23 -19.13
N LEU A 615 -5.67 -18.36 -18.07
CA LEU A 615 -5.30 -19.65 -17.49
C LEU A 615 -6.30 -20.19 -16.46
N GLY A 616 -7.06 -19.34 -15.77
CA GLY A 616 -8.13 -19.81 -14.88
C GLY A 616 -7.69 -20.81 -13.80
N GLY A 617 -6.44 -20.72 -13.32
CA GLY A 617 -5.88 -21.67 -12.35
C GLY A 617 -5.21 -22.91 -12.95
N SER A 618 -5.04 -22.98 -14.29
CA SER A 618 -4.38 -24.12 -14.96
C SER A 618 -2.86 -24.18 -14.76
N ALA A 619 -2.24 -23.06 -14.36
CA ALA A 619 -0.81 -23.01 -14.05
C ALA A 619 -0.53 -23.81 -12.76
N ARG A 620 0.50 -24.67 -12.79
CA ARG A 620 0.94 -25.42 -11.61
C ARG A 620 2.35 -25.02 -11.18
N THR A 621 2.60 -25.00 -9.87
CA THR A 621 3.93 -24.71 -9.32
C THR A 621 4.99 -25.72 -9.77
N GLU A 622 6.23 -25.27 -9.98
CA GLU A 622 7.38 -26.15 -10.18
C GLU A 622 8.62 -25.63 -9.45
N THR A 623 9.12 -26.40 -8.47
CA THR A 623 10.18 -25.97 -7.55
C THR A 623 11.53 -26.67 -7.78
N ARG A 624 11.59 -27.70 -8.64
CA ARG A 624 12.80 -28.53 -8.84
C ARG A 624 13.93 -27.85 -9.62
N ARG A 625 13.63 -26.80 -10.38
CA ARG A 625 14.61 -25.95 -11.12
C ARG A 625 14.16 -24.50 -11.05
N PRO A 626 14.37 -23.81 -9.92
CA PRO A 626 13.93 -22.45 -9.75
C PRO A 626 14.74 -21.49 -10.63
N PHE A 627 14.21 -20.28 -10.77
CA PHE A 627 14.93 -19.13 -11.30
C PHE A 627 15.29 -18.19 -10.17
N ARG A 628 16.30 -17.36 -10.37
CA ARG A 628 16.78 -16.38 -9.41
C ARG A 628 16.74 -14.98 -10.04
N ARG A 629 16.25 -14.01 -9.27
CA ARG A 629 16.27 -12.59 -9.59
C ARG A 629 17.57 -11.97 -9.08
N PHE A 630 18.30 -11.28 -9.95
CA PHE A 630 19.56 -10.62 -9.62
C PHE A 630 19.44 -9.09 -9.51
N GLY A 631 18.35 -8.52 -10.04
CA GLY A 631 18.03 -7.09 -9.95
C GLY A 631 16.99 -6.79 -8.86
N PRO A 632 16.83 -5.52 -8.45
CA PRO A 632 15.76 -5.10 -7.57
C PRO A 632 14.41 -5.41 -8.21
N VAL A 633 13.44 -5.83 -7.40
CA VAL A 633 12.04 -5.87 -7.82
C VAL A 633 11.61 -4.43 -8.08
N PRO A 634 11.07 -4.09 -9.26
CA PRO A 634 10.41 -2.81 -9.44
C PRO A 634 9.23 -2.77 -8.47
N ALA A 635 9.31 -1.97 -7.41
CA ALA A 635 8.21 -1.84 -6.45
C ALA A 635 7.06 -1.10 -7.16
N PRO A 636 5.93 -1.75 -7.46
CA PRO A 636 4.77 -1.01 -7.92
C PRO A 636 4.37 0.01 -6.86
N GLY A 637 4.04 1.24 -7.28
CA GLY A 637 3.46 2.22 -6.38
C GLY A 637 2.20 1.67 -5.71
N ALA A 638 1.88 2.17 -4.50
CA ALA A 638 0.76 1.67 -3.71
C ALA A 638 -0.57 1.66 -4.50
N PHE A 639 -0.79 2.66 -5.36
CA PHE A 639 -1.94 2.73 -6.26
C PHE A 639 -1.98 1.59 -7.29
N THR A 640 -0.85 1.29 -7.92
CA THR A 640 -0.75 0.21 -8.92
C THR A 640 -1.03 -1.16 -8.30
N THR A 641 -0.52 -1.40 -7.09
CA THR A 641 -0.82 -2.64 -6.34
C THR A 641 -2.31 -2.74 -6.03
N ALA A 642 -2.90 -1.69 -5.45
CA ALA A 642 -4.32 -1.68 -5.12
C ALA A 642 -5.22 -1.80 -6.38
N LEU A 643 -4.79 -1.25 -7.51
CA LEU A 643 -5.48 -1.39 -8.80
C LEU A 643 -5.41 -2.82 -9.34
N ALA A 644 -4.26 -3.48 -9.21
CA ALA A 644 -4.12 -4.88 -9.60
C ALA A 644 -5.05 -5.77 -8.75
N GLU A 645 -5.09 -5.57 -7.43
CA GLU A 645 -6.01 -6.26 -6.52
C GLU A 645 -7.48 -6.03 -6.90
N ALA A 646 -7.87 -4.79 -7.18
CA ALA A 646 -9.22 -4.48 -7.65
C ALA A 646 -9.55 -5.18 -8.98
N GLY A 647 -8.59 -5.30 -9.89
CA GLY A 647 -8.72 -6.06 -11.14
C GLY A 647 -8.90 -7.56 -10.89
N PHE A 648 -8.13 -8.15 -9.98
CA PHE A 648 -8.29 -9.57 -9.62
C PHE A 648 -9.63 -9.84 -8.95
N ALA A 649 -10.06 -8.96 -8.05
CA ALA A 649 -11.37 -9.04 -7.41
C ALA A 649 -12.53 -8.94 -8.41
N LEU A 650 -12.40 -8.08 -9.43
CA LEU A 650 -13.36 -8.00 -10.53
C LEU A 650 -13.42 -9.31 -11.32
N MET A 651 -12.27 -9.88 -11.67
CA MET A 651 -12.19 -11.15 -12.39
C MET A 651 -12.79 -12.32 -11.60
N GLU A 652 -12.62 -12.34 -10.28
CA GLU A 652 -13.23 -13.37 -9.41
C GLU A 652 -14.75 -13.24 -9.34
N ARG A 653 -15.27 -12.01 -9.29
CA ARG A 653 -16.73 -11.75 -9.33
C ARG A 653 -17.37 -12.20 -10.63
N ASP A 654 -16.70 -11.98 -11.77
CA ASP A 654 -17.23 -12.37 -13.09
C ASP A 654 -17.22 -13.90 -13.31
N ARG A 655 -16.51 -14.66 -12.47
CA ARG A 655 -16.46 -16.13 -12.50
C ARG A 655 -17.46 -16.82 -11.56
N ALA A 656 -17.99 -16.10 -10.57
CA ALA A 656 -18.96 -16.58 -9.59
C ALA A 656 -20.38 -16.37 -10.09
#